data_AF-A0A6G8ZZ29-F1
#
_entry.id   AF-A0A6G8ZZ29-F1
#
_cell.length_a   1.000
_cell.length_b   1.000
_cell.length_c   1.000
_cell.angle_alpha   90.00
_cell.angle_beta   90.00
_cell.angle_gamma   90.00
#
_symmetry.space_group_name_H-M   'P 1'
#
loop_
_entity.id
_entity.type
_entity.pdbx_description
1 polymer ?
#
loop_
_entity_poly.entity_id
_entity_poly.type
_entity_poly.pdbx_seq_one_letter_code
_entity_poly.pdbx_strand_id
1 'polypeptide(L)'
;MSEAVNLTNCDREPIHIPGSVQPFGFMLTVLSDFTICMASDNVGSFLGSDVADLLQQPLSSVISEAAVETIRRHVDHLSGPDATERLFGVELLTGKPLYDLSIHFSGVYLVIEAEPSVHEPGVSSGELVRLMLERIRKTRGISELAREAARQLKVLSGFDRVMVYQFHPDGSGEVIAETAEAGLESFLGLHYPASDIPRQARILYQRNWLRIIADIGAKPAALVSTPTHNAGLLDLSMSVLRSVSPIHIEYLRNMGVAASMSVSIVRDGKLWGLFACHHYSPRYISFEKRTAAELFGQMFSWIVEGREREGDVAYEARAHQVQERLIEIAASHEHSRRAVVDFLSDYRKMIACDGVAIWSDNKISLEGDTPTEDEVKDLVAFINRTSPGRIFASAEIAKVYAAGQAFRDRAAGFLAIPISRTPRDCLVFFRREVTRFVNWAGAPDKVYDEGPNGPRLTPRKSFELWQETVAGQSKPWSSADIRIAESLRVTLLEVILQLSDLAARERRGAQERQELMIAELNHRVRNILSLVRALVAQSKDTATSVEEFASVLGGRIQALARAHDQITNLNWAPVALRTLLESEAGAYLGARAGRVKMGGPDVALDPKALSTLALVVHEMMTNSAKYGALADSTGSVEVIWRLDPSSSLVIEWKESGGPPVQPPSRRGFGTTIIERSVPFDLKGDAEIRFDLLGVQATFVIPANFVELMPAIAGAAMRLEEQQSDRPRISETALIVEDNLIIAMAAEVILLDLGARHVDTAATVDQALRSIERTRPNFAMLDLNLGSESSIKVAQKLKEIGVPFIFATGYGERAPIPEQLADAPVVQKPYTLEVVEHALGKLQQAGAL
;
A
#
# COMPACT_ATOMS: atom_id res chain seq x y z
N MET A 1 41.39 -27.52 45.44
CA MET A 1 42.42 -27.03 44.51
C MET A 1 41.67 -26.45 43.31
N SER A 2 41.63 -25.13 43.17
CA SER A 2 40.99 -24.47 42.03
C SER A 2 41.86 -24.64 40.79
N GLU A 3 41.23 -24.98 39.67
CA GLU A 3 41.87 -25.01 38.35
C GLU A 3 42.44 -23.63 38.03
N ALA A 4 43.66 -23.55 37.46
CA ALA A 4 44.26 -22.28 37.11
C ALA A 4 43.42 -21.58 36.02
N VAL A 5 43.03 -20.32 36.26
CA VAL A 5 42.19 -19.53 35.34
C VAL A 5 42.90 -19.34 33.98
N ASN A 6 42.20 -19.44 32.86
CA ASN A 6 42.65 -19.18 31.48
C ASN A 6 41.50 -18.51 30.67
N LEU A 7 41.72 -18.02 29.44
CA LEU A 7 40.60 -17.37 28.70
C LEU A 7 39.49 -18.34 28.22
N THR A 8 39.68 -19.67 28.29
CA THR A 8 38.61 -20.65 28.00
C THR A 8 37.64 -20.82 29.17
N ASN A 9 38.09 -20.54 30.40
CA ASN A 9 37.28 -20.54 31.62
C ASN A 9 37.17 -19.14 32.28
N CYS A 10 37.65 -18.08 31.63
CA CYS A 10 37.62 -16.71 32.16
C CYS A 10 36.20 -16.24 32.43
N ASP A 11 35.21 -16.61 31.59
CA ASP A 11 33.79 -16.36 31.85
C ASP A 11 33.27 -17.03 33.14
N ARG A 12 34.01 -18.00 33.68
CA ARG A 12 33.71 -18.74 34.91
C ARG A 12 34.61 -18.34 36.08
N GLU A 13 35.56 -17.42 35.88
CA GLU A 13 36.39 -16.91 36.97
C GLU A 13 35.51 -16.17 37.97
N PRO A 14 35.48 -16.59 39.25
CA PRO A 14 34.63 -15.95 40.24
C PRO A 14 35.30 -14.68 40.77
N ILE A 15 35.39 -13.66 39.91
CA ILE A 15 36.08 -12.38 40.18
C ILE A 15 35.49 -11.56 41.34
N HIS A 16 34.31 -11.95 41.83
CA HIS A 16 33.64 -11.36 43.00
C HIS A 16 34.15 -11.94 44.33
N ILE A 17 34.81 -13.09 44.34
CA ILE A 17 35.39 -13.72 45.55
C ILE A 17 36.91 -13.97 45.42
N PRO A 18 37.74 -12.93 45.17
CA PRO A 18 39.19 -13.12 44.98
C PRO A 18 39.95 -13.46 46.27
N GLY A 19 39.31 -13.41 47.45
CA GLY A 19 39.95 -13.67 48.75
C GLY A 19 41.04 -12.67 49.14
N SER A 20 41.12 -11.52 48.46
CA SER A 20 42.13 -10.49 48.68
C SER A 20 41.64 -9.12 48.25
N VAL A 21 42.32 -8.08 48.74
CA VAL A 21 42.06 -6.67 48.43
C VAL A 21 43.33 -5.96 47.96
N GLN A 22 43.18 -4.80 47.33
CA GLN A 22 44.26 -3.92 46.93
C GLN A 22 44.87 -3.24 48.16
N PRO A 23 46.20 -3.07 48.22
CA PRO A 23 46.89 -2.72 49.47
C PRO A 23 46.86 -1.23 49.83
N PHE A 24 46.25 -0.36 49.02
CA PHE A 24 46.16 1.08 49.30
C PHE A 24 45.15 1.42 50.42
N GLY A 25 44.35 0.44 50.82
CA GLY A 25 43.49 0.50 52.00
C GLY A 25 43.47 -0.86 52.69
N PHE A 26 42.63 -0.98 53.71
CA PHE A 26 42.42 -2.24 54.44
C PHE A 26 40.93 -2.54 54.58
N MET A 27 40.62 -3.79 54.90
CA MET A 27 39.26 -4.28 55.07
C MET A 27 39.11 -4.94 56.43
N LEU A 28 38.02 -4.62 57.11
CA LEU A 28 37.51 -5.33 58.27
C LEU A 28 36.13 -5.87 57.93
N THR A 29 35.82 -7.07 58.41
CA THR A 29 34.51 -7.68 58.25
C THR A 29 34.00 -8.07 59.63
N VAL A 30 32.80 -7.59 59.97
CA VAL A 30 32.21 -7.79 61.28
C VAL A 30 30.85 -8.50 61.19
N LEU A 31 30.48 -9.17 62.28
CA LEU A 31 29.16 -9.75 62.49
C LEU A 31 28.16 -8.68 62.96
N SER A 32 26.89 -9.05 63.11
CA SER A 32 25.81 -8.15 63.56
C SER A 32 26.04 -7.54 64.95
N ASP A 33 26.84 -8.19 65.79
CA ASP A 33 27.27 -7.71 67.10
C ASP A 33 28.56 -6.86 67.05
N PHE A 34 29.04 -6.53 65.84
CA PHE A 34 30.30 -5.82 65.59
C PHE A 34 31.57 -6.57 66.03
N THR A 35 31.51 -7.90 66.18
CA THR A 35 32.70 -8.73 66.37
C THR A 35 33.45 -8.93 65.04
N ILE A 36 34.76 -8.71 65.03
CA ILE A 36 35.61 -8.85 63.83
C ILE A 36 35.81 -10.34 63.53
N CYS A 37 35.38 -10.76 62.34
CA CYS A 37 35.48 -12.15 61.90
C CYS A 37 36.45 -12.36 60.73
N MET A 38 36.72 -11.31 59.95
CA MET A 38 37.72 -11.31 58.88
C MET A 38 38.41 -9.95 58.79
N ALA A 39 39.66 -9.94 58.34
CA ALA A 39 40.42 -8.73 58.11
C ALA A 39 41.49 -8.95 57.05
N SER A 40 41.89 -7.90 56.33
CA SER A 40 43.03 -7.98 55.41
C SER A 40 44.36 -8.04 56.16
N ASP A 41 45.32 -8.82 55.67
CA ASP A 41 46.64 -9.02 56.32
C ASP A 41 47.46 -7.73 56.46
N ASN A 42 47.18 -6.72 55.63
CA ASN A 42 47.83 -5.42 55.67
C ASN A 42 47.25 -4.47 56.75
N VAL A 43 46.20 -4.86 57.47
CA VAL A 43 45.53 -4.01 58.48
C VAL A 43 46.50 -3.46 59.53
N GLY A 44 47.51 -4.23 59.92
CA GLY A 44 48.51 -3.81 60.90
C GLY A 44 49.35 -2.62 60.46
N SER A 45 49.53 -2.41 59.16
CA SER A 45 50.22 -1.22 58.64
C SER A 45 49.43 0.08 58.83
N PHE A 46 48.09 -0.02 59.01
CA PHE A 46 47.19 1.12 59.18
C PHE A 46 46.79 1.35 60.64
N LEU A 47 46.46 0.26 61.35
CA LEU A 47 45.97 0.32 62.74
C LEU A 47 47.06 0.07 63.79
N GLY A 48 48.20 -0.51 63.40
CA GLY A 48 49.31 -0.81 64.31
C GLY A 48 49.18 -2.12 65.09
N SER A 49 48.19 -2.96 64.78
CA SER A 49 47.93 -4.27 65.42
C SER A 49 47.95 -5.40 64.39
N ASP A 50 48.52 -6.55 64.73
CA ASP A 50 48.54 -7.71 63.83
C ASP A 50 47.11 -8.23 63.59
N VAL A 51 46.84 -8.74 62.38
CA VAL A 51 45.55 -9.32 62.02
C VAL A 51 45.11 -10.41 63.00
N ALA A 52 46.05 -11.21 63.51
CA ALA A 52 45.76 -12.26 64.47
C ALA A 52 45.19 -11.73 65.80
N ASP A 53 45.61 -10.54 66.22
CA ASP A 53 45.18 -9.92 67.48
C ASP A 53 43.81 -9.22 67.35
N LEU A 54 43.39 -8.92 66.11
CA LEU A 54 42.12 -8.25 65.83
C LEU A 54 40.94 -9.23 65.71
N LEU A 55 41.20 -10.47 65.29
CA LEU A 55 40.15 -11.45 65.06
C LEU A 55 39.46 -11.84 66.37
N GLN A 56 38.14 -12.04 66.32
CA GLN A 56 37.26 -12.35 67.46
C GLN A 56 37.14 -11.23 68.50
N GLN A 57 37.74 -10.06 68.26
CA GLN A 57 37.58 -8.90 69.14
C GLN A 57 36.38 -8.04 68.73
N PRO A 58 35.72 -7.36 69.68
CA PRO A 58 34.71 -6.35 69.36
C PRO A 58 35.37 -5.16 68.65
N LEU A 59 34.72 -4.59 67.64
CA LEU A 59 35.25 -3.46 66.86
C LEU A 59 35.67 -2.26 67.75
N SER A 60 34.96 -2.02 68.85
CA SER A 60 35.25 -0.95 69.83
C SER A 60 36.55 -1.14 70.61
N SER A 61 37.16 -2.34 70.59
CA SER A 61 38.49 -2.56 71.16
C SER A 61 39.62 -2.23 70.19
N VAL A 62 39.30 -2.08 68.90
CA VAL A 62 40.26 -1.90 67.81
C VAL A 62 40.25 -0.47 67.28
N ILE A 63 39.08 0.17 67.23
CA ILE A 63 38.91 1.56 66.80
C ILE A 63 38.18 2.37 67.88
N SER A 64 38.24 3.70 67.78
CA SER A 64 37.64 4.63 68.71
C SER A 64 36.13 4.42 68.84
N GLU A 65 35.58 4.63 70.04
CA GLU A 65 34.15 4.50 70.31
C GLU A 65 33.32 5.45 69.42
N ALA A 66 33.83 6.67 69.19
CA ALA A 66 33.22 7.65 68.28
C ALA A 66 33.15 7.15 66.83
N ALA A 67 34.19 6.44 66.35
CA ALA A 67 34.16 5.84 65.02
C ALA A 67 33.13 4.70 64.92
N VAL A 68 33.03 3.84 65.95
CA VAL A 68 32.02 2.77 65.99
C VAL A 68 30.60 3.35 65.99
N GLU A 69 30.34 4.39 66.78
CA GLU A 69 29.02 5.05 66.80
C GLU A 69 28.69 5.68 65.44
N THR A 70 29.69 6.29 64.79
CA THR A 70 29.52 6.87 63.46
C THR A 70 29.20 5.80 62.42
N ILE A 71 29.90 4.67 62.43
CA ILE A 71 29.61 3.53 61.54
C ILE A 71 28.20 3.01 61.81
N ARG A 72 27.84 2.77 63.07
CA ARG A 72 26.52 2.26 63.47
C ARG A 72 25.38 3.13 62.95
N ARG A 73 25.52 4.46 63.05
CA ARG A 73 24.52 5.41 62.54
C ARG A 73 24.29 5.28 61.03
N HIS A 74 25.34 4.97 60.26
CA HIS A 74 25.23 4.81 58.80
C HIS A 74 24.76 3.41 58.40
N VAL A 75 25.00 2.39 59.23
CA VAL A 75 24.45 1.04 58.99
C VAL A 75 22.93 1.07 58.90
N ASP A 76 22.26 1.92 59.70
CA ASP A 76 20.80 2.08 59.69
C ASP A 76 20.28 2.66 58.35
N HIS A 77 21.12 3.30 57.54
CA HIS A 77 20.75 3.82 56.22
C HIS A 77 20.91 2.78 55.10
N LEU A 78 21.67 1.70 55.32
CA LEU A 78 21.88 0.66 54.31
C LEU A 78 20.58 -0.09 54.01
N SER A 79 19.94 0.28 52.90
CA SER A 79 18.67 -0.31 52.45
C SER A 79 18.83 -1.04 51.11
N GLY A 80 18.78 -2.36 51.15
CA GLY A 80 18.86 -3.23 49.97
C GLY A 80 20.20 -3.95 49.81
N PRO A 81 20.30 -4.90 48.86
CA PRO A 81 21.44 -5.82 48.75
C PRO A 81 22.73 -5.18 48.19
N ASP A 82 22.61 -4.07 47.45
CA ASP A 82 23.73 -3.37 46.81
C ASP A 82 23.98 -1.98 47.44
N ALA A 83 23.36 -1.69 48.59
CA ALA A 83 23.54 -0.41 49.27
C ALA A 83 24.96 -0.28 49.81
N THR A 84 25.58 0.88 49.57
CA THR A 84 26.91 1.22 50.07
C THR A 84 26.88 2.63 50.63
N GLU A 85 27.35 2.80 51.86
CA GLU A 85 27.47 4.10 52.52
C GLU A 85 28.93 4.54 52.53
N ARG A 86 29.15 5.86 52.36
CA ARG A 86 30.47 6.47 52.30
C ARG A 86 30.63 7.50 53.41
N LEU A 87 31.68 7.34 54.20
CA LEU A 87 32.03 8.25 55.28
C LEU A 87 33.38 8.88 54.98
N PHE A 88 33.51 10.17 55.23
CA PHE A 88 34.72 10.94 54.93
C PHE A 88 35.37 11.44 56.22
N GLY A 89 36.70 11.34 56.30
CA GLY A 89 37.47 11.93 57.39
C GLY A 89 37.19 11.35 58.79
N VAL A 90 36.96 10.04 58.89
CA VAL A 90 36.67 9.36 60.16
C VAL A 90 37.96 9.08 60.93
N GLU A 91 38.01 9.51 62.20
CA GLU A 91 39.12 9.23 63.09
C GLU A 91 38.98 7.84 63.72
N LEU A 92 39.58 6.82 63.09
CA LEU A 92 39.54 5.45 63.59
C LEU A 92 40.31 5.25 64.89
N LEU A 93 41.40 5.99 65.12
CA LEU A 93 42.21 5.91 66.32
C LEU A 93 42.52 7.34 66.78
N THR A 94 42.34 7.62 68.07
CA THR A 94 42.52 8.97 68.62
C THR A 94 43.94 9.49 68.37
N GLY A 95 44.07 10.66 67.73
CA GLY A 95 45.34 11.31 67.40
C GLY A 95 46.09 10.68 66.22
N LYS A 96 45.44 9.81 65.42
CA LYS A 96 46.00 9.18 64.22
C LYS A 96 45.39 9.80 62.95
N PRO A 97 45.93 9.49 61.75
CA PRO A 97 45.37 9.99 60.49
C PRO A 97 43.89 9.62 60.32
N LEU A 98 43.15 10.49 59.64
CA LEU A 98 41.75 10.26 59.29
C LEU A 98 41.62 9.24 58.15
N TYR A 99 40.50 8.54 58.09
CA TYR A 99 40.20 7.53 57.10
C TYR A 99 38.87 7.81 56.40
N ASP A 100 38.82 7.55 55.10
CA ASP A 100 37.58 7.49 54.35
C ASP A 100 37.09 6.03 54.35
N LEU A 101 35.81 5.82 54.63
CA LEU A 101 35.22 4.50 54.81
C LEU A 101 34.15 4.21 53.76
N SER A 102 34.13 2.97 53.27
CA SER A 102 33.03 2.37 52.53
C SER A 102 32.44 1.25 53.37
N ILE A 103 31.14 1.28 53.65
CA ILE A 103 30.46 0.23 54.39
C ILE A 103 29.29 -0.35 53.57
N HIS A 104 29.18 -1.67 53.56
CA HIS A 104 28.09 -2.39 52.87
C HIS A 104 27.87 -3.77 53.48
N PHE A 105 26.70 -4.35 53.24
CA PHE A 105 26.42 -5.73 53.62
C PHE A 105 26.85 -6.71 52.52
N SER A 106 27.47 -7.81 52.92
CA SER A 106 27.69 -8.99 52.07
C SER A 106 27.14 -10.22 52.78
N GLY A 107 25.89 -10.56 52.46
CA GLY A 107 25.15 -11.61 53.16
C GLY A 107 24.91 -11.23 54.62
N VAL A 108 25.46 -12.00 55.55
CA VAL A 108 25.34 -11.76 57.01
C VAL A 108 26.43 -10.84 57.58
N TYR A 109 27.39 -10.45 56.74
CA TYR A 109 28.56 -9.69 57.17
C TYR A 109 28.41 -8.21 56.84
N LEU A 110 28.85 -7.35 57.76
CA LEU A 110 29.10 -5.94 57.47
C LEU A 110 30.57 -5.79 57.07
N VAL A 111 30.79 -5.38 55.83
CA VAL A 111 32.12 -5.10 55.27
C VAL A 111 32.43 -3.63 55.50
N ILE A 112 33.59 -3.35 56.10
CA ILE A 112 34.11 -2.01 56.37
C ILE A 112 35.46 -1.90 55.65
N GLU A 113 35.51 -1.07 54.63
CA GLU A 113 36.73 -0.77 53.89
C GLU A 113 37.21 0.62 54.28
N ALA A 114 38.51 0.76 54.51
CA ALA A 114 39.10 2.01 54.95
C ALA A 114 40.34 2.34 54.12
N GLU A 115 40.46 3.60 53.73
CA GLU A 115 41.67 4.15 53.11
C GLU A 115 42.07 5.46 53.78
N PRO A 116 43.36 5.81 53.83
CA PRO A 116 43.79 7.09 54.39
C PRO A 116 43.09 8.26 53.70
N SER A 117 42.45 9.12 54.49
CA SER A 117 41.70 10.25 53.99
C SER A 117 42.66 11.29 53.38
N VAL A 118 42.36 11.71 52.16
CA VAL A 118 43.13 12.76 51.47
C VAL A 118 42.28 14.03 51.46
N HIS A 119 42.59 14.95 52.37
CA HIS A 119 41.91 16.24 52.41
C HIS A 119 42.43 17.15 51.31
N GLU A 120 41.57 17.45 50.32
CA GLU A 120 41.83 18.45 49.30
C GLU A 120 41.00 19.73 49.59
N PRO A 121 41.61 20.83 50.04
CA PRO A 121 40.88 22.04 50.41
C PRO A 121 40.05 22.59 49.24
N GLY A 122 38.76 22.84 49.49
CA GLY A 122 37.84 23.41 48.49
C GLY A 122 37.27 22.41 47.48
N VAL A 123 37.56 21.12 47.62
CA VAL A 123 37.03 20.06 46.76
C VAL A 123 35.81 19.41 47.44
N SER A 124 34.63 19.62 46.87
CA SER A 124 33.41 18.87 47.21
C SER A 124 32.93 18.13 45.98
N SER A 125 32.62 16.84 46.13
CA SER A 125 32.08 15.99 45.08
C SER A 125 30.85 16.62 44.42
N GLY A 126 29.93 17.18 45.21
CA GLY A 126 28.75 17.89 44.70
C GLY A 126 29.08 19.09 43.81
N GLU A 127 30.03 19.94 44.22
CA GLU A 127 30.44 21.12 43.43
C GLU A 127 31.19 20.74 42.15
N LEU A 128 32.11 19.77 42.22
CA LEU A 128 32.80 19.24 41.05
C LEU A 128 31.81 18.75 40.00
N VAL A 129 30.88 17.92 40.45
CA VAL A 129 29.83 17.34 39.63
C VAL A 129 28.95 18.42 39.00
N ARG A 130 28.51 19.41 39.79
CA ARG A 130 27.70 20.55 39.29
C ARG A 130 28.39 21.27 38.13
N LEU A 131 29.68 21.58 38.28
CA LEU A 131 30.48 22.26 37.24
C LEU A 131 30.66 21.40 35.98
N MET A 132 30.84 20.08 36.13
CA MET A 132 30.94 19.16 35.00
C MET A 132 29.63 19.10 34.21
N LEU A 133 28.48 19.06 34.90
CA LEU A 133 27.15 19.03 34.27
C LEU A 133 26.84 20.31 33.48
N GLU A 134 27.23 21.48 33.98
CA GLU A 134 27.02 22.77 33.29
C GLU A 134 27.66 22.81 31.90
N ARG A 135 28.78 22.10 31.71
CA ARG A 135 29.49 22.02 30.43
C ARG A 135 28.81 21.04 29.48
N ILE A 136 28.44 19.88 29.99
CA ILE A 136 27.82 18.79 29.22
C ILE A 136 26.43 19.16 28.71
N ARG A 137 25.64 19.89 29.51
CA ARG A 137 24.33 20.40 29.09
C ARG A 137 24.36 21.28 27.84
N LYS A 138 25.49 21.90 27.51
CA LYS A 138 25.65 22.78 26.33
C LYS A 138 25.92 22.02 25.02
N THR A 139 26.28 20.75 25.09
CA THR A 139 26.59 19.93 23.91
C THR A 139 25.34 19.61 23.08
N ARG A 140 25.48 19.10 21.86
CA ARG A 140 24.37 18.57 21.05
C ARG A 140 24.67 17.18 20.50
N GLY A 141 23.69 16.28 20.55
CA GLY A 141 23.88 14.88 20.15
C GLY A 141 24.78 14.06 21.10
N ILE A 142 25.03 12.80 20.76
CA ILE A 142 25.74 11.83 21.61
C ILE A 142 27.27 11.97 21.47
N SER A 143 27.77 12.26 20.27
CA SER A 143 29.21 12.35 20.02
C SER A 143 29.87 13.53 20.76
N GLU A 144 29.28 14.74 20.70
CA GLU A 144 29.78 15.90 21.45
C GLU A 144 29.65 15.69 22.97
N LEU A 145 28.56 15.06 23.39
CA LEU A 145 28.29 14.72 24.78
C LEU A 145 29.37 13.78 25.35
N ALA A 146 29.68 12.69 24.64
CA ALA A 146 30.71 11.73 25.02
C ALA A 146 32.11 12.36 25.08
N ARG A 147 32.46 13.20 24.08
CA ARG A 147 33.75 13.90 24.04
C ARG A 147 33.93 14.84 25.22
N GLU A 148 32.91 15.65 25.51
CA GLU A 148 32.97 16.60 26.63
C GLU A 148 33.00 15.87 27.98
N ALA A 149 32.28 14.75 28.11
CA ALA A 149 32.31 13.93 29.32
C ALA A 149 33.68 13.27 29.57
N ALA A 150 34.31 12.71 28.53
CA ALA A 150 35.67 12.18 28.63
C ALA A 150 36.66 13.26 29.10
N ARG A 151 36.54 14.48 28.55
CA ARG A 151 37.35 15.63 28.96
C ARG A 151 37.14 16.00 30.43
N GLN A 152 35.89 16.06 30.90
CA GLN A 152 35.61 16.37 32.31
C GLN A 152 36.17 15.31 33.26
N LEU A 153 36.00 14.02 32.94
CA LEU A 153 36.55 12.94 33.77
C LEU A 153 38.09 12.90 33.75
N LYS A 154 38.73 13.25 32.62
CA LYS A 154 40.18 13.40 32.58
C LYS A 154 40.65 14.51 33.52
N VAL A 155 40.00 15.68 33.50
CA VAL A 155 40.33 16.79 34.40
C VAL A 155 40.12 16.41 35.87
N LEU A 156 39.03 15.72 36.19
CA LEU A 156 38.72 15.28 37.54
C LEU A 156 39.75 14.28 38.09
N SER A 157 40.09 13.26 37.28
CA SER A 157 40.90 12.13 37.70
C SER A 157 42.41 12.36 37.50
N GLY A 158 42.80 13.16 36.51
CA GLY A 158 44.19 13.32 36.11
C GLY A 158 44.80 12.05 35.49
N PHE A 159 43.97 11.14 34.98
CA PHE A 159 44.44 10.00 34.19
C PHE A 159 45.02 10.46 32.85
N ASP A 160 45.92 9.68 32.26
CA ASP A 160 46.58 10.08 31.01
C ASP A 160 45.62 10.00 29.84
N ARG A 161 44.73 9.00 29.85
CA ARG A 161 43.72 8.75 28.84
C ARG A 161 42.37 8.50 29.50
N VAL A 162 41.32 9.12 28.97
CA VAL A 162 39.92 8.82 29.31
C VAL A 162 39.14 8.59 28.02
N MET A 163 38.41 7.49 27.98
CA MET A 163 37.64 7.03 26.84
C MET A 163 36.18 6.85 27.22
N VAL A 164 35.28 7.08 26.27
CA VAL A 164 33.90 6.57 26.34
C VAL A 164 33.83 5.34 25.44
N TYR A 165 33.66 4.19 26.08
CA TYR A 165 33.53 2.89 25.45
C TYR A 165 32.04 2.52 25.38
N GLN A 166 31.50 2.28 24.20
CA GLN A 166 30.10 1.90 23.99
C GLN A 166 30.00 0.42 23.62
N PHE A 167 29.07 -0.31 24.23
CA PHE A 167 28.79 -1.71 23.84
C PHE A 167 27.84 -1.78 22.65
N HIS A 168 28.12 -2.71 21.74
CA HIS A 168 27.27 -3.10 20.62
C HIS A 168 26.37 -4.30 20.99
N PRO A 169 25.29 -4.58 20.23
CA PRO A 169 24.36 -5.67 20.52
C PRO A 169 24.99 -7.08 20.54
N ASP A 170 26.08 -7.29 19.81
CA ASP A 170 26.85 -8.54 19.79
C ASP A 170 27.78 -8.69 21.01
N GLY A 171 27.83 -7.68 21.86
CA GLY A 171 28.69 -7.63 23.04
C GLY A 171 30.10 -7.13 22.77
N SER A 172 30.49 -6.84 21.53
CA SER A 172 31.70 -6.07 21.26
C SER A 172 31.53 -4.64 21.79
N GLY A 173 32.58 -3.84 21.77
CA GLY A 173 32.42 -2.41 21.99
C GLY A 173 33.46 -1.56 21.32
N GLU A 174 33.19 -0.26 21.30
CA GLU A 174 33.88 0.73 20.49
C GLU A 174 34.21 1.97 21.33
N VAL A 175 35.39 2.53 21.13
CA VAL A 175 35.75 3.82 21.73
C VAL A 175 35.17 4.95 20.89
N ILE A 176 34.04 5.51 21.32
CA ILE A 176 33.31 6.56 20.58
C ILE A 176 33.81 7.98 20.90
N ALA A 177 34.55 8.13 21.99
CA ALA A 177 35.19 9.39 22.36
C ALA A 177 36.46 9.12 23.17
N GLU A 178 37.45 9.99 23.02
CA GLU A 178 38.73 9.88 23.69
C GLU A 178 39.27 11.27 24.05
N THR A 179 39.97 11.35 25.17
CA THR A 179 40.86 12.47 25.50
C THR A 179 42.11 11.89 26.15
N ALA A 180 43.28 12.15 25.56
CA ALA A 180 44.57 11.60 25.98
C ALA A 180 45.65 12.69 26.09
N GLU A 181 46.72 12.42 26.85
CA GLU A 181 47.95 13.21 26.84
C GLU A 181 48.64 13.18 25.46
N ALA A 182 49.42 14.22 25.18
CA ALA A 182 50.17 14.30 23.94
C ALA A 182 51.24 13.19 23.86
N GLY A 183 51.36 12.54 22.70
CA GLY A 183 52.34 11.48 22.44
C GLY A 183 51.84 10.05 22.66
N LEU A 184 50.60 9.86 23.13
CA LEU A 184 49.95 8.56 23.18
C LEU A 184 49.25 8.23 21.85
N GLU A 185 49.33 6.97 21.41
CA GLU A 185 48.57 6.48 20.26
C GLU A 185 47.07 6.55 20.53
N SER A 186 46.26 6.98 19.56
CA SER A 186 44.81 7.13 19.75
C SER A 186 44.09 5.78 19.66
N PHE A 187 43.14 5.56 20.58
CA PHE A 187 42.24 4.40 20.52
C PHE A 187 40.83 4.78 20.01
N LEU A 188 40.63 6.03 19.60
CA LEU A 188 39.35 6.50 19.08
C LEU A 188 38.93 5.70 17.83
N GLY A 189 37.70 5.18 17.85
CA GLY A 189 37.13 4.35 16.78
C GLY A 189 37.59 2.89 16.79
N LEU A 190 38.47 2.50 17.72
CA LEU A 190 38.87 1.11 17.85
C LEU A 190 37.77 0.26 18.48
N HIS A 191 37.60 -0.94 17.94
CA HIS A 191 36.68 -1.97 18.39
C HIS A 191 37.42 -3.05 19.18
N TYR A 192 36.72 -3.59 20.18
CA TYR A 192 37.22 -4.60 21.10
C TYR A 192 36.21 -5.75 21.19
N PRO A 193 36.68 -7.01 21.16
CA PRO A 193 35.80 -8.17 21.15
C PRO A 193 35.09 -8.34 22.49
N ALA A 194 33.97 -9.07 22.45
CA ALA A 194 33.18 -9.32 23.65
C ALA A 194 33.96 -10.05 24.77
N SER A 195 35.02 -10.77 24.42
CA SER A 195 35.88 -11.49 25.36
C SER A 195 36.72 -10.58 26.26
N ASP A 196 37.02 -9.35 25.86
CA ASP A 196 37.90 -8.45 26.63
C ASP A 196 37.22 -7.99 27.92
N ILE A 197 35.88 -7.92 27.90
CA ILE A 197 35.05 -7.70 29.09
C ILE A 197 34.04 -8.85 29.20
N PRO A 198 34.38 -9.92 29.94
CA PRO A 198 33.56 -11.12 29.99
C PRO A 198 32.23 -10.89 30.73
N ARG A 199 31.26 -11.77 30.54
CA ARG A 199 29.85 -11.54 30.96
C ARG A 199 29.71 -11.25 32.46
N GLN A 200 30.42 -11.97 33.32
CA GLN A 200 30.42 -11.79 34.77
C GLN A 200 30.99 -10.41 35.18
N ALA A 201 31.98 -9.89 34.47
CA ALA A 201 32.49 -8.54 34.71
C ALA A 201 31.43 -7.49 34.35
N ARG A 202 30.70 -7.68 33.23
CA ARG A 202 29.60 -6.77 32.85
C ARG A 202 28.45 -6.76 33.84
N ILE A 203 28.10 -7.92 34.40
CA ILE A 203 27.08 -8.00 35.46
C ILE A 203 27.54 -7.23 36.69
N LEU A 204 28.83 -7.36 37.04
CA LEU A 204 29.39 -6.65 38.17
C LEU A 204 29.43 -5.13 37.95
N TYR A 205 29.79 -4.67 36.74
CA TYR A 205 29.75 -3.25 36.38
C TYR A 205 28.32 -2.67 36.35
N GLN A 206 27.28 -3.49 36.22
CA GLN A 206 25.89 -3.02 36.36
C GLN A 206 25.50 -2.79 37.82
N ARG A 207 26.09 -3.54 38.76
CA ARG A 207 25.81 -3.44 40.20
C ARG A 207 26.71 -2.40 40.87
N ASN A 208 28.02 -2.46 40.61
CA ASN A 208 29.02 -1.56 41.14
C ASN A 208 29.56 -0.65 40.03
N TRP A 209 29.21 0.64 40.11
CA TRP A 209 29.35 1.58 39.00
C TRP A 209 30.76 2.17 38.90
N LEU A 210 31.61 1.99 39.90
CA LEU A 210 32.97 2.47 39.87
C LEU A 210 33.94 1.35 40.25
N ARG A 211 35.00 1.24 39.46
CA ARG A 211 36.10 0.33 39.73
C ARG A 211 37.43 1.04 39.55
N ILE A 212 38.30 0.94 40.54
CA ILE A 212 39.67 1.47 40.47
C ILE A 212 40.69 0.33 40.63
N ILE A 213 41.79 0.48 39.90
CA ILE A 213 43.04 -0.28 39.98
C ILE A 213 44.14 0.76 40.12
N ALA A 214 44.57 1.03 41.34
CA ALA A 214 45.51 2.12 41.61
C ALA A 214 46.93 1.79 41.12
N ASP A 215 47.29 0.51 41.15
CA ASP A 215 48.58 -0.01 40.71
C ASP A 215 48.44 -1.49 40.36
N ILE A 216 48.73 -1.86 39.10
CA ILE A 216 48.71 -3.26 38.64
C ILE A 216 49.90 -4.08 39.20
N GLY A 217 50.95 -3.42 39.66
CA GLY A 217 52.15 -4.03 40.24
C GLY A 217 52.05 -4.25 41.75
N ALA A 218 51.03 -3.71 42.40
CA ALA A 218 50.84 -3.82 43.84
C ALA A 218 50.51 -5.27 44.25
N LYS A 219 51.15 -5.74 45.32
CA LYS A 219 50.88 -7.07 45.89
C LYS A 219 49.52 -7.05 46.61
N PRO A 220 48.56 -7.92 46.24
CA PRO A 220 47.28 -8.02 46.94
C PRO A 220 47.46 -8.40 48.41
N ALA A 221 46.65 -7.78 49.27
CA ALA A 221 46.54 -8.11 50.68
C ALA A 221 45.53 -9.26 50.86
N ALA A 222 45.94 -10.37 51.45
CA ALA A 222 45.07 -11.54 51.62
C ALA A 222 44.04 -11.28 52.74
N LEU A 223 42.82 -11.81 52.57
CA LEU A 223 41.83 -11.80 53.64
C LEU A 223 42.07 -12.99 54.57
N VAL A 224 42.22 -12.69 55.86
CA VAL A 224 42.37 -13.68 56.94
C VAL A 224 41.06 -13.75 57.70
N SER A 225 40.54 -14.95 57.93
CA SER A 225 39.31 -15.20 58.70
C SER A 225 39.57 -16.10 59.89
N THR A 226 38.66 -16.08 60.86
CA THR A 226 38.63 -17.09 61.93
C THR A 226 38.31 -18.48 61.34
N PRO A 227 38.58 -19.58 62.06
CA PRO A 227 38.31 -20.94 61.58
C PRO A 227 36.82 -21.22 61.27
N THR A 228 35.89 -20.45 61.84
CA THR A 228 34.44 -20.60 61.64
C THR A 228 33.92 -19.88 60.41
N HIS A 229 34.72 -19.03 59.79
CA HIS A 229 34.36 -18.26 58.60
C HIS A 229 35.35 -18.51 57.46
N ASN A 230 34.94 -18.25 56.23
CA ASN A 230 35.78 -18.48 55.06
C ASN A 230 35.93 -17.19 54.26
N ALA A 231 37.08 -16.53 54.41
CA ALA A 231 37.46 -15.35 53.65
C ALA A 231 37.41 -15.55 52.12
N GLY A 232 37.64 -16.76 51.63
CA GLY A 232 37.58 -17.10 50.21
C GLY A 232 36.16 -17.16 49.61
N LEU A 233 35.11 -17.07 50.45
CA LEU A 233 33.70 -17.05 50.02
C LEU A 233 33.02 -15.70 50.25
N LEU A 234 33.75 -14.70 50.75
CA LEU A 234 33.20 -13.36 50.98
C LEU A 234 32.97 -12.68 49.62
N ASP A 235 31.71 -12.36 49.32
CA ASP A 235 31.33 -11.65 48.09
C ASP A 235 31.76 -10.17 48.18
N LEU A 236 32.78 -9.84 47.41
CA LEU A 236 33.36 -8.50 47.31
C LEU A 236 32.77 -7.71 46.14
N SER A 237 31.58 -8.05 45.65
CA SER A 237 30.96 -7.37 44.51
C SER A 237 30.88 -5.85 44.68
N MET A 238 30.48 -5.39 45.87
CA MET A 238 30.35 -3.96 46.20
C MET A 238 31.63 -3.35 46.79
N SER A 239 32.67 -4.16 46.99
CA SER A 239 33.93 -3.69 47.56
C SER A 239 34.73 -2.84 46.57
N VAL A 240 35.15 -1.67 47.04
CA VAL A 240 36.03 -0.75 46.29
C VAL A 240 37.45 -1.30 46.22
N LEU A 241 37.91 -1.91 47.31
CA LEU A 241 39.27 -2.44 47.46
C LEU A 241 39.46 -3.82 46.84
N ARG A 242 38.40 -4.53 46.42
CA ARG A 242 38.48 -5.90 45.87
C ARG A 242 39.68 -6.08 44.93
N SER A 243 40.40 -7.19 45.01
CA SER A 243 41.49 -7.50 44.07
C SER A 243 41.03 -7.69 42.63
N VAL A 244 41.96 -7.60 41.68
CA VAL A 244 41.70 -7.72 40.24
C VAL A 244 42.08 -9.13 39.77
N SER A 245 41.38 -9.65 38.76
CA SER A 245 41.80 -10.88 38.06
C SER A 245 43.24 -10.75 37.54
N PRO A 246 44.12 -11.73 37.79
CA PRO A 246 45.47 -11.74 37.24
C PRO A 246 45.50 -11.66 35.71
N ILE A 247 44.47 -12.16 35.02
CA ILE A 247 44.33 -12.08 33.56
C ILE A 247 44.18 -10.62 33.12
N HIS A 248 43.35 -9.85 33.83
CA HIS A 248 43.16 -8.45 33.51
C HIS A 248 44.40 -7.61 33.85
N ILE A 249 45.14 -7.95 34.91
CA ILE A 249 46.45 -7.34 35.21
C ILE A 249 47.44 -7.56 34.06
N GLU A 250 47.51 -8.78 33.53
CA GLU A 250 48.36 -9.09 32.37
C GLU A 250 47.90 -8.32 31.11
N TYR A 251 46.60 -8.23 30.87
CA TYR A 251 46.03 -7.43 29.77
C TYR A 251 46.41 -5.94 29.87
N LEU A 252 46.27 -5.32 31.04
CA LEU A 252 46.68 -3.93 31.28
C LEU A 252 48.19 -3.75 31.09
N ARG A 253 48.99 -4.71 31.55
CA ARG A 253 50.46 -4.69 31.36
C ARG A 253 50.85 -4.75 29.89
N ASN A 254 50.17 -5.57 29.08
CA ASN A 254 50.41 -5.64 27.63
C ASN A 254 50.06 -4.31 26.92
N MET A 255 49.11 -3.53 27.44
CA MET A 255 48.80 -2.18 26.95
C MET A 255 49.74 -1.09 27.49
N GLY A 256 50.68 -1.43 28.38
CA GLY A 256 51.54 -0.46 29.07
C GLY A 256 50.83 0.35 30.16
N VAL A 257 49.61 -0.02 30.54
CA VAL A 257 48.80 0.68 31.55
C VAL A 257 49.21 0.22 32.94
N ALA A 258 49.51 1.16 33.84
CA ALA A 258 49.93 0.87 35.21
C ALA A 258 48.81 1.10 36.24
N ALA A 259 47.83 1.96 35.93
CA ALA A 259 46.64 2.17 36.73
C ALA A 259 45.41 2.36 35.83
N SER A 260 44.25 1.91 36.31
CA SER A 260 42.99 1.95 35.55
C SER A 260 41.82 2.35 36.45
N MET A 261 40.87 3.11 35.91
CA MET A 261 39.61 3.38 36.57
C MET A 261 38.48 3.30 35.54
N SER A 262 37.39 2.61 35.89
CA SER A 262 36.20 2.55 35.05
C SER A 262 34.97 3.07 35.78
N VAL A 263 34.14 3.84 35.08
CA VAL A 263 32.82 4.27 35.56
C VAL A 263 31.75 3.78 34.60
N SER A 264 30.74 3.08 35.13
CA SER A 264 29.68 2.49 34.32
C SER A 264 28.71 3.53 33.76
N ILE A 265 28.26 3.28 32.53
CA ILE A 265 27.19 4.03 31.88
C ILE A 265 26.02 3.05 31.70
N VAL A 266 24.91 3.30 32.38
CA VAL A 266 23.79 2.36 32.48
C VAL A 266 22.52 2.96 31.88
N ARG A 267 21.87 2.23 30.97
CA ARG A 267 20.61 2.63 30.34
C ARG A 267 19.58 1.52 30.49
N ASP A 268 18.36 1.85 30.92
CA ASP A 268 17.27 0.87 31.08
C ASP A 268 17.69 -0.36 31.93
N GLY A 269 18.53 -0.13 32.96
CA GLY A 269 19.09 -1.19 33.81
C GLY A 269 20.15 -2.08 33.15
N LYS A 270 20.61 -1.76 31.93
CA LYS A 270 21.64 -2.50 31.19
C LYS A 270 22.91 -1.66 31.02
N LEU A 271 24.06 -2.33 30.97
CA LEU A 271 25.34 -1.67 30.71
C LEU A 271 25.39 -1.18 29.25
N TRP A 272 25.28 0.14 29.06
CA TRP A 272 25.38 0.80 27.76
C TRP A 272 26.83 1.00 27.35
N GLY A 273 27.69 1.31 28.33
CA GLY A 273 29.09 1.61 28.09
C GLY A 273 29.88 1.80 29.37
N LEU A 274 31.13 2.25 29.23
CA LEU A 274 32.05 2.56 30.31
C LEU A 274 32.80 3.85 29.98
N PHE A 275 33.03 4.68 30.98
CA PHE A 275 34.20 5.54 30.97
C PHE A 275 35.41 4.69 31.35
N ALA A 276 36.39 4.56 30.46
CA ALA A 276 37.62 3.81 30.71
C ALA A 276 38.79 4.79 30.83
N CYS A 277 39.42 4.83 32.00
CA CYS A 277 40.52 5.73 32.32
C CYS A 277 41.81 4.92 32.45
N HIS A 278 42.85 5.24 31.70
CA HIS A 278 44.16 4.59 31.75
C HIS A 278 45.27 5.58 32.12
N HIS A 279 46.18 5.16 32.99
CA HIS A 279 47.37 5.91 33.38
C HIS A 279 48.59 5.00 33.25
N TYR A 280 49.69 5.54 32.73
CA TYR A 280 50.90 4.78 32.41
C TYR A 280 51.90 4.75 33.57
N SER A 281 51.49 5.24 34.74
CA SER A 281 52.16 5.05 36.04
C SER A 281 51.13 4.71 37.14
N PRO A 282 51.54 4.24 38.32
CA PRO A 282 50.61 4.05 39.45
C PRO A 282 49.87 5.36 39.78
N ARG A 283 48.55 5.29 39.94
CA ARG A 283 47.70 6.46 40.16
C ARG A 283 46.61 6.17 41.17
N TYR A 284 46.75 6.78 42.34
CA TYR A 284 45.70 6.84 43.35
C TYR A 284 44.82 8.07 43.14
N ILE A 285 43.50 7.90 43.32
CA ILE A 285 42.48 8.96 43.28
C ILE A 285 41.77 8.97 44.64
N SER A 286 41.67 10.13 45.29
CA SER A 286 40.97 10.29 46.58
C SER A 286 39.53 9.78 46.54
N PHE A 287 39.00 9.31 47.66
CA PHE A 287 37.61 8.84 47.79
C PHE A 287 36.58 9.87 47.29
N GLU A 288 36.78 11.15 47.60
CA GLU A 288 35.90 12.26 47.20
C GLU A 288 35.79 12.36 45.66
N LYS A 289 36.93 12.36 44.96
CA LYS A 289 37.00 12.39 43.49
C LYS A 289 36.40 11.14 42.85
N ARG A 290 36.57 9.96 43.46
CA ARG A 290 35.92 8.73 42.98
C ARG A 290 34.40 8.83 43.13
N THR A 291 33.93 9.34 44.26
CA THR A 291 32.50 9.61 44.48
C THR A 291 31.96 10.61 43.46
N ALA A 292 32.68 11.69 43.18
CA ALA A 292 32.33 12.64 42.13
C ALA A 292 32.26 11.99 40.73
N ALA A 293 33.23 11.12 40.40
CA ALA A 293 33.27 10.42 39.12
C ALA A 293 32.08 9.45 38.96
N GLU A 294 31.69 8.74 40.01
CA GLU A 294 30.54 7.85 39.99
C GLU A 294 29.21 8.61 39.87
N LEU A 295 28.99 9.64 40.69
CA LEU A 295 27.81 10.50 40.60
C LEU A 295 27.68 11.12 39.21
N PHE A 296 28.81 11.57 38.66
CA PHE A 296 28.89 12.05 37.29
C PHE A 296 28.48 10.99 36.26
N GLY A 297 28.96 9.74 36.40
CA GLY A 297 28.55 8.61 35.57
C GLY A 297 27.05 8.33 35.65
N GLN A 298 26.45 8.43 36.85
CA GLN A 298 25.01 8.30 37.07
C GLN A 298 24.20 9.34 36.29
N MET A 299 24.52 10.62 36.43
CA MET A 299 23.75 11.64 35.71
C MET A 299 24.07 11.67 34.22
N PHE A 300 25.31 11.36 33.82
CA PHE A 300 25.65 11.21 32.41
C PHE A 300 24.79 10.12 31.77
N SER A 301 24.60 8.99 32.45
CA SER A 301 23.74 7.90 32.01
C SER A 301 22.31 8.37 31.75
N TRP A 302 21.72 9.16 32.67
CA TRP A 302 20.38 9.74 32.48
C TRP A 302 20.33 10.77 31.33
N ILE A 303 21.38 11.57 31.15
CA ILE A 303 21.46 12.55 30.05
C ILE A 303 21.57 11.84 28.69
N VAL A 304 22.33 10.75 28.59
CA VAL A 304 22.41 9.92 27.39
C VAL A 304 21.04 9.35 27.04
N GLU A 305 20.33 8.78 28.03
CA GLU A 305 18.98 8.26 27.83
C GLU A 305 18.02 9.35 27.34
N GLY A 306 18.05 10.54 27.96
CA GLY A 306 17.24 11.68 27.54
C GLY A 306 17.53 12.14 26.11
N ARG A 307 18.80 12.27 25.74
CA ARG A 307 19.25 12.70 24.40
C ARG A 307 18.86 11.72 23.29
N GLU A 308 19.03 10.42 23.53
CA GLU A 308 18.61 9.39 22.58
C GLU A 308 17.08 9.41 22.41
N ARG A 309 16.33 9.55 23.51
CA ARG A 309 14.86 9.63 23.49
C ARG A 309 14.35 10.88 22.75
N GLU A 310 14.96 12.04 22.94
CA GLU A 310 14.63 13.26 22.18
C GLU A 310 14.83 13.07 20.67
N GLY A 311 15.93 12.42 20.27
CA GLY A 311 16.21 12.09 18.87
C GLY A 311 15.17 11.15 18.26
N ASP A 312 14.81 10.08 18.99
CA ASP A 312 13.76 9.13 18.59
C ASP A 312 12.40 9.84 18.42
N VAL A 313 12.00 10.68 19.39
CA VAL A 313 10.72 11.41 19.34
C VAL A 313 10.67 12.36 18.15
N ALA A 314 11.74 13.12 17.88
CA ALA A 314 11.78 14.03 16.74
C ALA A 314 11.79 13.29 15.38
N TYR A 315 12.35 12.08 15.34
CA TYR A 315 12.31 11.23 14.15
C TYR A 315 10.91 10.65 13.93
N GLU A 316 10.27 10.13 14.97
CA GLU A 316 8.89 9.61 14.94
C GLU A 316 7.86 10.70 14.61
N ALA A 317 8.01 11.92 15.15
CA ALA A 317 7.11 13.03 14.85
C ALA A 317 7.12 13.41 13.35
N ARG A 318 8.30 13.41 12.71
CA ARG A 318 8.41 13.64 11.25
C ARG A 318 7.73 12.53 10.46
N ALA A 319 7.88 11.28 10.89
CA ALA A 319 7.20 10.15 10.27
C ALA A 319 5.67 10.25 10.39
N HIS A 320 5.16 10.66 11.56
CA HIS A 320 3.73 10.89 11.78
C HIS A 320 3.15 11.98 10.86
N GLN A 321 3.86 13.10 10.65
CA GLN A 321 3.42 14.14 9.70
C GLN A 321 3.28 13.60 8.27
N VAL A 322 4.11 12.65 7.86
CA VAL A 322 4.00 12.01 6.55
C VAL A 322 2.77 11.10 6.49
N GLN A 323 2.45 10.37 7.58
CA GLN A 323 1.27 9.52 7.67
C GLN A 323 -0.05 10.32 7.66
N GLU A 324 -0.11 11.47 8.34
CA GLU A 324 -1.30 12.33 8.33
C GLU A 324 -1.67 12.75 6.90
N ARG A 325 -0.67 13.16 6.10
CA ARG A 325 -0.87 13.49 4.68
C ARG A 325 -1.36 12.30 3.86
N LEU A 326 -0.92 11.08 4.17
CA LEU A 326 -1.43 9.87 3.51
C LEU A 326 -2.92 9.66 3.79
N ILE A 327 -3.37 9.88 5.04
CA ILE A 327 -4.77 9.77 5.43
C ILE A 327 -5.61 10.85 4.72
N GLU A 328 -5.13 12.09 4.65
CA GLU A 328 -5.81 13.19 3.95
C GLU A 328 -5.99 12.90 2.46
N ILE A 329 -4.95 12.42 1.78
CA ILE A 329 -5.01 12.04 0.36
C ILE A 329 -6.00 10.89 0.15
N ALA A 330 -5.96 9.87 1.02
CA ALA A 330 -6.89 8.75 0.97
C ALA A 330 -8.36 9.17 1.15
N ALA A 331 -8.62 10.25 1.88
CA ALA A 331 -9.96 10.81 2.07
C ALA A 331 -10.45 11.69 0.90
N SER A 332 -9.58 12.07 -0.04
CA SER A 332 -9.90 12.98 -1.16
C SER A 332 -10.49 12.25 -2.38
N HIS A 333 -11.50 12.85 -3.05
CA HIS A 333 -12.46 12.20 -3.96
C HIS A 333 -11.93 11.60 -5.29
N GLU A 334 -10.63 11.67 -5.60
CA GLU A 334 -10.02 11.02 -6.78
C GLU A 334 -9.46 9.64 -6.40
N HIS A 335 -10.36 8.66 -6.23
CA HIS A 335 -10.02 7.40 -5.59
C HIS A 335 -9.43 6.36 -6.54
N SER A 336 -8.14 6.06 -6.37
CA SER A 336 -7.57 4.82 -6.86
C SER A 336 -6.57 4.29 -5.84
N ARG A 337 -6.42 2.95 -5.77
CA ARG A 337 -5.27 2.31 -5.09
C ARG A 337 -3.92 2.86 -5.58
N ARG A 338 -3.88 3.51 -6.76
CA ARG A 338 -2.73 4.29 -7.23
C ARG A 338 -2.28 5.36 -6.25
N ALA A 339 -3.16 5.98 -5.47
CA ALA A 339 -2.77 6.99 -4.48
C ALA A 339 -1.75 6.45 -3.44
N VAL A 340 -1.84 5.16 -3.08
CA VAL A 340 -0.85 4.50 -2.19
C VAL A 340 0.47 4.27 -2.92
N VAL A 341 0.43 3.96 -4.21
CA VAL A 341 1.62 3.77 -5.05
C VAL A 341 2.32 5.10 -5.33
N ASP A 342 1.55 6.16 -5.60
CA ASP A 342 2.05 7.50 -5.92
C ASP A 342 2.73 8.17 -4.70
N PHE A 343 2.46 7.68 -3.48
CA PHE A 343 3.07 8.16 -2.24
C PHE A 343 4.46 7.56 -1.94
N LEU A 344 5.03 6.79 -2.88
CA LEU A 344 6.33 6.12 -2.72
C LEU A 344 7.45 7.06 -2.23
N SER A 345 7.51 8.27 -2.82
CA SER A 345 8.56 9.25 -2.52
C SER A 345 8.47 9.81 -1.10
N ASP A 346 7.27 9.83 -0.52
CA ASP A 346 7.05 10.27 0.85
C ASP A 346 7.35 9.14 1.85
N TYR A 347 7.07 7.87 1.50
CA TYR A 347 7.53 6.73 2.31
C TYR A 347 9.05 6.74 2.48
N ARG A 348 9.81 7.02 1.41
CA ARG A 348 11.27 7.14 1.46
C ARG A 348 11.77 8.21 2.42
N LYS A 349 11.01 9.29 2.63
CA LYS A 349 11.35 10.35 3.59
C LYS A 349 11.02 9.96 5.04
N MET A 350 10.13 9.00 5.23
CA MET A 350 9.61 8.59 6.53
C MET A 350 10.60 7.69 7.29
N ILE A 351 11.24 6.74 6.59
CA ILE A 351 12.28 5.87 7.13
C ILE A 351 13.56 6.11 6.34
N ALA A 352 14.68 6.37 7.02
CA ALA A 352 15.97 6.57 6.35
C ALA A 352 16.35 5.31 5.54
N CYS A 353 16.23 5.39 4.22
CA CYS A 353 16.50 4.31 3.28
C CYS A 353 17.04 4.86 1.95
N ASP A 354 17.67 3.98 1.17
CA ASP A 354 18.26 4.33 -0.12
C ASP A 354 17.30 4.04 -1.28
N GLY A 355 16.41 3.08 -1.10
CA GLY A 355 15.32 2.79 -2.03
C GLY A 355 14.07 2.24 -1.34
N VAL A 356 12.97 2.24 -2.08
CA VAL A 356 11.67 1.73 -1.63
C VAL A 356 10.95 1.07 -2.80
N ALA A 357 10.24 -0.01 -2.53
CA ALA A 357 9.44 -0.75 -3.50
C ALA A 357 8.06 -1.03 -2.94
N ILE A 358 7.02 -0.89 -3.77
CA ILE A 358 5.68 -1.38 -3.46
C ILE A 358 5.30 -2.47 -4.45
N TRP A 359 4.85 -3.61 -3.93
CA TRP A 359 4.25 -4.70 -4.68
C TRP A 359 2.76 -4.73 -4.38
N SER A 360 1.92 -4.47 -5.38
CA SER A 360 0.45 -4.49 -5.25
C SER A 360 -0.22 -4.89 -6.55
N ASP A 361 -1.25 -5.74 -6.50
CA ASP A 361 -2.04 -6.19 -7.67
C ASP A 361 -1.16 -6.73 -8.83
N ASN A 362 -0.12 -7.52 -8.50
CA ASN A 362 0.88 -8.05 -9.43
C ASN A 362 1.67 -6.99 -10.22
N LYS A 363 1.65 -5.74 -9.77
CA LYS A 363 2.48 -4.66 -10.29
C LYS A 363 3.47 -4.23 -9.22
N ILE A 364 4.60 -3.74 -9.70
CA ILE A 364 5.65 -3.21 -8.85
C ILE A 364 5.90 -1.75 -9.19
N SER A 365 6.25 -0.95 -8.18
CA SER A 365 6.78 0.39 -8.38
C SER A 365 7.99 0.57 -7.48
N LEU A 366 9.05 1.12 -8.04
CA LEU A 366 10.38 1.21 -7.44
C LEU A 366 10.82 2.67 -7.43
N GLU A 367 11.50 3.11 -6.36
CA GLU A 367 12.14 4.42 -6.29
C GLU A 367 13.44 4.35 -5.50
N GLY A 368 14.47 5.04 -5.99
CA GLY A 368 15.80 5.04 -5.39
C GLY A 368 16.61 3.79 -5.74
N ASP A 369 17.53 3.42 -4.87
CA ASP A 369 18.41 2.26 -5.06
C ASP A 369 17.69 0.98 -4.60
N THR A 370 17.16 0.21 -5.55
CA THR A 370 16.42 -1.04 -5.29
C THR A 370 16.97 -2.21 -6.12
N PRO A 371 16.68 -3.47 -5.73
CA PRO A 371 16.81 -4.60 -6.64
C PRO A 371 15.88 -4.43 -7.86
N THR A 372 16.09 -5.27 -8.88
CA THR A 372 15.25 -5.31 -10.09
C THR A 372 13.85 -5.83 -9.78
N GLU A 373 12.90 -5.63 -10.71
CA GLU A 373 11.52 -6.04 -10.52
C GLU A 373 11.35 -7.54 -10.21
N ASP A 374 12.07 -8.40 -10.93
CA ASP A 374 12.04 -9.86 -10.72
C ASP A 374 12.67 -10.25 -9.37
N GLU A 375 13.76 -9.60 -8.98
CA GLU A 375 14.43 -9.84 -7.69
C GLU A 375 13.53 -9.44 -6.51
N VAL A 376 12.84 -8.30 -6.60
CA VAL A 376 11.91 -7.87 -5.55
C VAL A 376 10.69 -8.78 -5.50
N LYS A 377 10.16 -9.23 -6.64
CA LYS A 377 9.06 -10.19 -6.69
C LYS A 377 9.39 -11.48 -5.94
N ASP A 378 10.56 -12.05 -6.20
CA ASP A 378 11.01 -13.29 -5.56
C ASP A 378 11.27 -13.09 -4.06
N LEU A 379 11.84 -11.93 -3.68
CA LEU A 379 12.01 -11.55 -2.29
C LEU A 379 10.67 -11.41 -1.55
N VAL A 380 9.68 -10.74 -2.14
CA VAL A 380 8.32 -10.60 -1.57
C VAL A 380 7.65 -11.97 -1.43
N ALA A 381 7.80 -12.85 -2.43
CA ALA A 381 7.30 -14.23 -2.35
C ALA A 381 7.95 -15.02 -1.20
N PHE A 382 9.26 -14.83 -0.96
CA PHE A 382 9.96 -15.41 0.18
C PHE A 382 9.45 -14.85 1.52
N ILE A 383 9.33 -13.52 1.65
CA ILE A 383 8.86 -12.87 2.88
C ILE A 383 7.46 -13.34 3.25
N ASN A 384 6.55 -13.42 2.26
CA ASN A 384 5.18 -13.88 2.44
C ASN A 384 5.08 -15.34 2.95
N ARG A 385 6.09 -16.18 2.67
CA ARG A 385 6.16 -17.57 3.19
C ARG A 385 6.77 -17.63 4.58
N THR A 386 7.80 -16.83 4.86
CA THR A 386 8.58 -16.92 6.09
C THR A 386 7.96 -16.14 7.26
N SER A 387 7.35 -14.99 6.99
CA SER A 387 6.79 -14.09 8.02
C SER A 387 5.43 -13.53 7.60
N PRO A 388 4.38 -14.37 7.51
CA PRO A 388 3.08 -13.93 7.04
C PRO A 388 2.46 -12.90 8.00
N GLY A 389 2.17 -11.70 7.48
CA GLY A 389 1.46 -10.66 8.22
C GLY A 389 2.24 -10.06 9.40
N ARG A 390 3.57 -10.09 9.39
CA ARG A 390 4.42 -9.35 10.34
C ARG A 390 5.51 -8.60 9.60
N ILE A 391 5.95 -7.48 10.17
CA ILE A 391 7.10 -6.75 9.63
C ILE A 391 8.33 -7.64 9.71
N PHE A 392 9.14 -7.61 8.66
CA PHE A 392 10.37 -8.39 8.58
C PHE A 392 11.52 -7.53 8.12
N ALA A 393 12.56 -7.43 8.95
CA ALA A 393 13.71 -6.58 8.69
C ALA A 393 15.02 -7.35 8.87
N SER A 394 15.97 -7.09 7.99
CA SER A 394 17.36 -7.57 8.10
C SER A 394 18.31 -6.50 7.61
N ALA A 395 19.45 -6.34 8.27
CA ALA A 395 20.57 -5.54 7.79
C ALA A 395 21.48 -6.31 6.82
N GLU A 396 21.26 -7.61 6.66
CA GLU A 396 22.03 -8.51 5.79
C GLU A 396 21.04 -9.42 5.06
N ILE A 397 20.66 -9.06 3.82
CA ILE A 397 19.69 -9.81 3.03
C ILE A 397 20.20 -11.22 2.77
N ALA A 398 21.47 -11.36 2.35
CA ALA A 398 22.06 -12.65 1.97
C ALA A 398 22.02 -13.71 3.09
N LYS A 399 22.06 -13.28 4.36
CA LYS A 399 21.97 -14.16 5.53
C LYS A 399 20.61 -14.82 5.70
N VAL A 400 19.55 -14.16 5.26
CA VAL A 400 18.15 -14.63 5.40
C VAL A 400 17.60 -15.14 4.08
N TYR A 401 18.03 -14.55 2.97
CA TYR A 401 17.61 -14.87 1.61
C TYR A 401 18.86 -14.97 0.72
N ALA A 402 19.32 -16.20 0.49
CA ALA A 402 20.61 -16.48 -0.16
C ALA A 402 20.73 -15.88 -1.58
N ALA A 403 19.65 -15.85 -2.36
CA ALA A 403 19.64 -15.24 -3.69
C ALA A 403 19.86 -13.71 -3.65
N GLY A 404 19.67 -13.08 -2.48
CA GLY A 404 19.99 -11.67 -2.26
C GLY A 404 21.47 -11.31 -2.36
N GLN A 405 22.36 -12.30 -2.41
CA GLN A 405 23.76 -12.07 -2.73
C GLN A 405 23.95 -11.45 -4.13
N ALA A 406 23.04 -11.72 -5.07
CA ALA A 406 23.15 -11.26 -6.46
C ALA A 406 22.93 -9.75 -6.66
N PHE A 407 22.24 -9.09 -5.72
CA PHE A 407 21.89 -7.66 -5.79
C PHE A 407 22.39 -6.87 -4.59
N ARG A 408 23.40 -7.40 -3.90
CA ARG A 408 24.00 -6.82 -2.70
C ARG A 408 24.56 -5.41 -2.91
N ASP A 409 25.07 -5.13 -4.11
CA ASP A 409 25.58 -3.84 -4.56
C ASP A 409 24.52 -2.72 -4.54
N ARG A 410 23.26 -3.10 -4.77
CA ARG A 410 22.08 -2.21 -4.77
C ARG A 410 21.37 -2.21 -3.42
N ALA A 411 21.22 -3.38 -2.79
CA ALA A 411 20.57 -3.51 -1.49
C ALA A 411 21.23 -4.60 -0.64
N ALA A 412 21.72 -4.22 0.55
CA ALA A 412 22.27 -5.14 1.54
C ALA A 412 21.33 -5.37 2.72
N GLY A 413 20.42 -4.44 3.00
CA GLY A 413 19.39 -4.58 4.04
C GLY A 413 18.00 -4.26 3.51
N PHE A 414 16.99 -4.86 4.13
CA PHE A 414 15.59 -4.64 3.80
C PHE A 414 14.72 -4.53 5.06
N LEU A 415 13.61 -3.79 4.94
CA LEU A 415 12.51 -3.76 5.91
C LEU A 415 11.20 -3.88 5.13
N ALA A 416 10.48 -4.97 5.34
CA ALA A 416 9.25 -5.30 4.63
C ALA A 416 8.03 -5.13 5.52
N ILE A 417 7.02 -4.43 5.00
CA ILE A 417 5.74 -4.13 5.62
C ILE A 417 4.64 -4.81 4.80
N PRO A 418 3.97 -5.85 5.33
CA PRO A 418 2.80 -6.43 4.67
C PRO A 418 1.60 -5.47 4.74
N ILE A 419 1.02 -5.12 3.58
CA ILE A 419 -0.06 -4.12 3.46
C ILE A 419 -1.41 -4.72 3.05
N SER A 420 -1.53 -6.06 3.05
CA SER A 420 -2.79 -6.76 2.78
C SER A 420 -3.06 -7.88 3.79
N ARG A 421 -4.34 -8.19 3.99
CA ARG A 421 -4.80 -9.33 4.80
C ARG A 421 -4.56 -10.68 4.12
N THR A 422 -4.39 -10.69 2.80
CA THR A 422 -3.89 -11.85 2.06
C THR A 422 -2.43 -11.58 1.70
N PRO A 423 -1.51 -12.55 1.86
CA PRO A 423 -0.07 -12.35 1.71
C PRO A 423 0.32 -12.18 0.23
N ARG A 424 -0.04 -11.03 -0.34
CA ARG A 424 0.24 -10.64 -1.71
C ARG A 424 0.93 -9.28 -1.77
N ASP A 425 0.43 -8.30 -1.03
CA ASP A 425 0.91 -6.92 -1.16
C ASP A 425 1.89 -6.53 -0.06
N CYS A 426 2.99 -5.89 -0.45
CA CYS A 426 4.08 -5.54 0.46
C CYS A 426 4.76 -4.23 0.06
N LEU A 427 5.08 -3.40 1.05
CA LEU A 427 5.95 -2.23 0.93
C LEU A 427 7.32 -2.60 1.52
N VAL A 428 8.40 -2.43 0.76
CA VAL A 428 9.75 -2.83 1.15
C VAL A 428 10.70 -1.64 1.05
N PHE A 429 11.39 -1.34 2.15
CA PHE A 429 12.47 -0.36 2.21
C PHE A 429 13.80 -1.06 2.06
N PHE A 430 14.72 -0.47 1.31
CA PHE A 430 16.06 -1.00 1.06
C PHE A 430 17.14 -0.03 1.55
N ARG A 431 18.23 -0.60 2.06
CA ARG A 431 19.46 0.14 2.35
C ARG A 431 20.62 -0.50 1.61
N ARG A 432 21.50 0.33 1.06
CA ARG A 432 22.72 -0.11 0.39
C ARG A 432 23.69 -0.75 1.36
N GLU A 433 24.62 -1.49 0.78
CA GLU A 433 25.81 -1.91 1.50
C GLU A 433 26.56 -0.69 2.04
N VAL A 434 26.86 -0.73 3.34
CA VAL A 434 27.82 0.18 3.93
C VAL A 434 29.03 -0.67 4.24
N THR A 435 30.07 -0.55 3.42
CA THR A 435 31.36 -1.16 3.74
C THR A 435 31.86 -0.51 5.03
N ARG A 436 31.82 -1.28 6.12
CA ARG A 436 32.30 -0.81 7.42
C ARG A 436 33.68 -1.35 7.62
N PHE A 437 34.62 -0.42 7.77
CA PHE A 437 35.91 -0.75 8.32
C PHE A 437 35.75 -0.83 9.82
N VAL A 438 35.81 -2.05 10.35
CA VAL A 438 35.89 -2.25 11.79
C VAL A 438 37.38 -2.22 12.12
N ASN A 439 37.82 -1.10 12.68
CA ASN A 439 39.18 -0.97 13.17
C ASN A 439 39.24 -1.70 14.51
N TRP A 440 39.60 -2.97 14.52
CA TRP A 440 39.87 -3.66 15.77
C TRP A 440 41.18 -3.15 16.36
N ALA A 441 41.27 -3.13 17.67
CA ALA A 441 42.53 -2.86 18.36
C ALA A 441 43.52 -4.03 18.18
N GLY A 442 43.68 -4.65 17.01
CA GLY A 442 44.50 -5.83 16.70
C GLY A 442 43.62 -7.02 16.31
N ALA A 443 44.20 -8.12 15.82
CA ALA A 443 43.41 -9.24 15.29
C ALA A 443 42.41 -9.80 16.34
N PRO A 444 41.12 -10.01 15.98
CA PRO A 444 40.09 -10.53 16.89
C PRO A 444 40.18 -12.05 17.10
N ASP A 445 40.95 -12.76 16.26
CA ASP A 445 41.17 -14.21 16.41
C ASP A 445 41.99 -14.52 17.67
N LYS A 446 41.58 -15.60 18.36
CA LYS A 446 42.26 -16.08 19.59
C LYS A 446 43.64 -16.61 19.25
N VAL A 447 44.68 -15.86 19.59
CA VAL A 447 46.07 -16.34 19.51
C VAL A 447 46.35 -17.30 20.66
N TYR A 448 46.68 -18.55 20.34
CA TYR A 448 47.19 -19.54 21.29
C TYR A 448 48.68 -19.28 21.49
N ASP A 449 49.10 -19.08 22.74
CA ASP A 449 50.53 -19.02 23.09
C ASP A 449 50.78 -19.91 24.32
N GLU A 450 51.90 -20.63 24.34
CA GLU A 450 52.31 -21.45 25.48
C GLU A 450 53.06 -20.59 26.49
N GLY A 451 52.38 -20.21 27.58
CA GLY A 451 53.00 -19.51 28.71
C GLY A 451 53.70 -20.47 29.70
N PRO A 452 54.44 -19.94 30.70
CA PRO A 452 55.18 -20.73 31.69
C PRO A 452 54.32 -21.63 32.60
N ASN A 453 52.99 -21.57 32.49
CA ASN A 453 52.03 -22.35 33.28
C ASN A 453 51.21 -23.35 32.41
N GLY A 454 51.73 -23.77 31.25
CA GLY A 454 51.07 -24.70 30.31
C GLY A 454 50.27 -24.00 29.21
N PRO A 455 49.54 -24.76 28.35
CA PRO A 455 48.73 -24.21 27.27
C PRO A 455 47.59 -23.36 27.85
N ARG A 456 47.79 -22.04 27.86
CA ARG A 456 46.88 -21.05 28.44
C ARG A 456 46.64 -19.97 27.40
N LEU A 457 45.38 -19.69 27.09
CA LEU A 457 45.05 -18.49 26.34
C LEU A 457 45.52 -17.26 27.15
N THR A 458 46.51 -16.54 26.65
CA THR A 458 47.01 -15.28 27.21
C THR A 458 46.19 -14.12 26.66
N PRO A 459 45.98 -13.03 27.41
CA PRO A 459 45.47 -11.80 26.84
C PRO A 459 46.32 -11.38 25.64
N ARG A 460 45.69 -10.75 24.66
CA ARG A 460 46.37 -10.31 23.42
C ARG A 460 47.60 -9.45 23.72
N LYS A 461 48.65 -9.67 22.92
CA LYS A 461 49.95 -9.00 23.05
C LYS A 461 50.05 -7.71 22.22
N SER A 462 49.29 -7.61 21.13
CA SER A 462 49.28 -6.42 20.26
C SER A 462 47.93 -5.71 20.34
N PHE A 463 48.01 -4.38 20.41
CA PHE A 463 46.88 -3.45 20.34
C PHE A 463 46.92 -2.59 19.06
N GLU A 464 47.77 -2.96 18.11
CA GLU A 464 47.93 -2.25 16.83
C GLU A 464 46.64 -2.29 16.00
N LEU A 465 46.37 -1.25 15.22
CA LEU A 465 45.16 -1.17 14.40
C LEU A 465 45.11 -2.34 13.39
N TRP A 466 44.06 -3.16 13.49
CA TRP A 466 43.75 -4.21 12.54
C TRP A 466 42.40 -3.92 11.90
N GLN A 467 42.38 -3.76 10.59
CA GLN A 467 41.18 -3.33 9.88
C GLN A 467 40.47 -4.54 9.28
N GLU A 468 39.30 -4.87 9.83
CA GLU A 468 38.38 -5.81 9.18
C GLU A 468 37.48 -5.06 8.21
N THR A 469 37.36 -5.57 6.99
CA THR A 469 36.36 -5.07 6.05
C THR A 469 35.10 -5.92 6.22
N VAL A 470 34.12 -5.41 6.98
CA VAL A 470 32.80 -6.04 7.07
C VAL A 470 31.99 -5.57 5.88
N ALA A 471 31.65 -6.52 5.03
CA ALA A 471 31.04 -6.27 3.74
C ALA A 471 29.74 -7.09 3.64
N GLY A 472 28.70 -6.50 3.03
CA GLY A 472 27.42 -7.15 2.75
C GLY A 472 26.32 -6.83 3.74
N GLN A 473 26.57 -5.86 4.61
CA GLN A 473 25.62 -5.37 5.57
C GLN A 473 25.28 -3.91 5.28
N SER A 474 24.02 -3.54 5.49
CA SER A 474 23.58 -2.15 5.52
C SER A 474 23.73 -1.55 6.92
N LYS A 475 23.38 -0.27 7.06
CA LYS A 475 23.12 0.28 8.40
C LYS A 475 21.97 -0.50 9.07
N PRO A 476 22.12 -0.94 10.34
CA PRO A 476 21.06 -1.64 11.08
C PRO A 476 19.77 -0.82 11.19
N TRP A 477 18.63 -1.50 11.11
CA TRP A 477 17.31 -0.90 11.38
C TRP A 477 17.18 -0.60 12.87
N SER A 478 16.97 0.68 13.19
CA SER A 478 16.82 1.13 14.57
C SER A 478 15.46 0.72 15.14
N SER A 479 15.33 0.71 16.47
CA SER A 479 14.02 0.46 17.10
C SER A 479 12.96 1.49 16.69
N ALA A 480 13.37 2.73 16.44
CA ALA A 480 12.48 3.77 15.90
C ALA A 480 12.02 3.45 14.47
N ASP A 481 12.92 2.96 13.59
CA ASP A 481 12.55 2.53 12.23
C ASP A 481 11.45 1.45 12.27
N ILE A 482 11.57 0.48 13.18
CA ILE A 482 10.59 -0.60 13.35
C ILE A 482 9.25 -0.08 13.89
N ARG A 483 9.26 0.82 14.88
CA ARG A 483 8.03 1.44 15.42
C ARG A 483 7.29 2.26 14.37
N ILE A 484 8.02 3.07 13.62
CA ILE A 484 7.49 3.86 12.49
C ILE A 484 6.87 2.93 11.45
N ALA A 485 7.54 1.83 11.12
CA ALA A 485 7.03 0.85 10.17
C ALA A 485 5.74 0.16 10.65
N GLU A 486 5.65 -0.24 11.92
CA GLU A 486 4.42 -0.82 12.48
C GLU A 486 3.27 0.19 12.49
N SER A 487 3.54 1.45 12.85
CA SER A 487 2.55 2.52 12.77
C SER A 487 2.05 2.72 11.33
N LEU A 488 2.97 2.79 10.36
CA LEU A 488 2.62 2.95 8.95
C LEU A 488 1.80 1.77 8.44
N ARG A 489 2.14 0.55 8.87
CA ARG A 489 1.39 -0.66 8.51
C ARG A 489 -0.08 -0.56 8.92
N VAL A 490 -0.35 -0.12 10.15
CA VAL A 490 -1.71 0.05 10.65
C VAL A 490 -2.46 1.09 9.79
N THR A 491 -1.85 2.24 9.53
CA THR A 491 -2.43 3.29 8.69
C THR A 491 -2.72 2.80 7.26
N LEU A 492 -1.77 2.07 6.64
CA LEU A 492 -1.94 1.55 5.28
C LEU A 492 -3.07 0.52 5.21
N LEU A 493 -3.19 -0.37 6.19
CA LEU A 493 -4.28 -1.34 6.25
C LEU A 493 -5.63 -0.65 6.38
N GLU A 494 -5.73 0.41 7.17
CA GLU A 494 -6.95 1.20 7.32
C GLU A 494 -7.32 1.93 6.02
N VAL A 495 -6.35 2.63 5.40
CA VAL A 495 -6.53 3.32 4.12
C VAL A 495 -6.95 2.36 3.01
N ILE A 496 -6.27 1.21 2.86
CA ILE A 496 -6.58 0.21 1.84
C ILE A 496 -7.98 -0.38 2.06
N LEU A 497 -8.39 -0.58 3.32
CA LEU A 497 -9.72 -1.05 3.66
C LEU A 497 -10.79 -0.02 3.27
N GLN A 498 -10.61 1.26 3.62
CA GLN A 498 -11.52 2.33 3.26
C GLN A 498 -11.68 2.48 1.74
N LEU A 499 -10.57 2.48 0.99
CA LEU A 499 -10.59 2.54 -0.48
C LEU A 499 -11.32 1.33 -1.10
N SER A 500 -11.13 0.14 -0.53
CA SER A 500 -11.78 -1.08 -1.01
C SER A 500 -13.30 -1.06 -0.75
N ASP A 501 -13.72 -0.55 0.41
CA ASP A 501 -15.14 -0.40 0.76
C ASP A 501 -15.85 0.61 -0.15
N LEU A 502 -15.19 1.74 -0.46
CA LEU A 502 -15.72 2.75 -1.37
C LEU A 502 -15.89 2.19 -2.78
N ALA A 503 -14.86 1.54 -3.32
CA ALA A 503 -14.94 0.88 -4.64
C ALA A 503 -16.01 -0.23 -4.69
N ALA A 504 -16.28 -0.91 -3.57
CA ALA A 504 -17.35 -1.90 -3.48
C ALA A 504 -18.75 -1.26 -3.42
N ARG A 505 -18.88 -0.04 -2.87
CA ARG A 505 -20.14 0.72 -2.87
C ARG A 505 -20.46 1.26 -4.27
N GLU A 506 -19.47 1.83 -4.95
CA GLU A 506 -19.64 2.34 -6.32
C GLU A 506 -20.06 1.23 -7.29
N ARG A 507 -19.39 0.07 -7.24
CA ARG A 507 -19.76 -1.09 -8.05
C ARG A 507 -21.19 -1.56 -7.79
N ARG A 508 -21.62 -1.61 -6.53
CA ARG A 508 -23.01 -1.95 -6.18
C ARG A 508 -24.01 -0.94 -6.73
N GLY A 509 -23.75 0.35 -6.56
CA GLY A 509 -24.62 1.40 -7.11
C GLY A 509 -24.68 1.43 -8.64
N ALA A 510 -23.61 1.02 -9.33
CA ALA A 510 -23.62 0.82 -10.78
C ALA A 510 -24.46 -0.41 -11.19
N GLN A 511 -24.30 -1.54 -10.48
CA GLN A 511 -25.05 -2.76 -10.71
C GLN A 511 -26.56 -2.57 -10.50
N GLU A 512 -26.97 -1.91 -9.41
CA GLU A 512 -28.38 -1.61 -9.14
C GLU A 512 -29.01 -0.74 -10.24
N ARG A 513 -28.28 0.26 -10.75
CA ARG A 513 -28.73 1.08 -11.88
C ARG A 513 -28.88 0.25 -13.16
N GLN A 514 -27.96 -0.67 -13.42
CA GLN A 514 -28.05 -1.57 -14.57
C GLN A 514 -29.26 -2.51 -14.47
N GLU A 515 -29.52 -3.08 -13.29
CA GLU A 515 -30.67 -3.96 -13.07
C GLU A 515 -32.01 -3.24 -13.24
N LEU A 516 -32.12 -1.98 -12.78
CA LEU A 516 -33.29 -1.14 -13.02
C LEU A 516 -33.52 -0.87 -14.51
N MET A 517 -32.45 -0.56 -15.27
CA MET A 517 -32.56 -0.37 -16.73
C MET A 517 -33.02 -1.65 -17.45
N ILE A 518 -32.48 -2.82 -17.05
CA ILE A 518 -32.89 -4.11 -17.62
C ILE A 518 -34.37 -4.41 -17.29
N ALA A 519 -34.81 -4.13 -16.07
CA ALA A 519 -36.20 -4.35 -15.66
C ALA A 519 -37.19 -3.49 -16.48
N GLU A 520 -36.85 -2.23 -16.70
CA GLU A 520 -37.65 -1.30 -17.51
C GLU A 520 -37.69 -1.72 -18.98
N LEU A 521 -36.55 -2.12 -19.55
CA LEU A 521 -36.48 -2.64 -20.92
C LEU A 521 -37.37 -3.88 -21.09
N ASN A 522 -37.28 -4.84 -20.17
CA ASN A 522 -38.11 -6.05 -20.19
C ASN A 522 -39.61 -5.76 -20.05
N HIS A 523 -39.98 -4.75 -19.28
CA HIS A 523 -41.37 -4.29 -19.22
C HIS A 523 -41.83 -3.75 -20.58
N ARG A 524 -41.00 -2.96 -21.25
CA ARG A 524 -41.33 -2.37 -22.57
C ARG A 524 -41.42 -3.40 -23.69
N VAL A 525 -40.51 -4.38 -23.74
CA VAL A 525 -40.58 -5.48 -24.72
C VAL A 525 -41.89 -6.26 -24.58
N ARG A 526 -42.31 -6.56 -23.33
CA ARG A 526 -43.61 -7.21 -23.08
C ARG A 526 -44.80 -6.39 -23.57
N ASN A 527 -44.73 -5.06 -23.45
CA ASN A 527 -45.78 -4.18 -23.96
C ASN A 527 -45.88 -4.23 -25.50
N ILE A 528 -44.75 -4.20 -26.20
CA ILE A 528 -44.71 -4.27 -27.68
C ILE A 528 -45.23 -5.62 -28.17
N LEU A 529 -44.80 -6.73 -27.58
CA LEU A 529 -45.30 -8.06 -27.94
C LEU A 529 -46.80 -8.20 -27.69
N SER A 530 -47.33 -7.54 -26.65
CA SER A 530 -48.77 -7.51 -26.38
C SER A 530 -49.54 -6.73 -27.45
N LEU A 531 -48.99 -5.63 -27.95
CA LEU A 531 -49.54 -4.86 -29.07
C LEU A 531 -49.52 -5.66 -30.38
N VAL A 532 -48.41 -6.32 -30.70
CA VAL A 532 -48.29 -7.18 -31.89
C VAL A 532 -49.33 -8.31 -31.84
N ARG A 533 -49.48 -8.97 -30.68
CA ARG A 533 -50.52 -10.01 -30.52
C ARG A 533 -51.93 -9.48 -30.74
N ALA A 534 -52.24 -8.27 -30.28
CA ALA A 534 -53.53 -7.63 -30.52
C ALA A 534 -53.75 -7.31 -32.01
N LEU A 535 -52.71 -6.81 -32.70
CA LEU A 535 -52.74 -6.56 -34.14
C LEU A 535 -53.02 -7.85 -34.94
N VAL A 536 -52.40 -8.97 -34.58
CA VAL A 536 -52.62 -10.28 -35.21
C VAL A 536 -54.06 -10.76 -35.00
N ALA A 537 -54.55 -10.73 -33.76
CA ALA A 537 -55.89 -11.22 -33.43
C ALA A 537 -56.99 -10.44 -34.17
N GLN A 538 -56.84 -9.12 -34.28
CA GLN A 538 -57.88 -8.25 -34.82
C GLN A 538 -57.84 -8.12 -36.36
N SER A 539 -56.68 -8.35 -36.98
CA SER A 539 -56.56 -8.37 -38.44
C SER A 539 -57.21 -9.63 -39.06
N LYS A 540 -57.42 -10.69 -38.27
CA LYS A 540 -58.01 -11.97 -38.73
C LYS A 540 -59.46 -11.82 -39.19
N ASP A 541 -60.21 -10.89 -38.60
CA ASP A 541 -61.64 -10.70 -38.85
C ASP A 541 -61.95 -9.83 -40.09
N THR A 542 -60.92 -9.29 -40.76
CA THR A 542 -61.10 -8.29 -41.85
C THR A 542 -60.63 -8.73 -43.22
N ALA A 543 -59.83 -9.79 -43.34
CA ALA A 543 -59.29 -10.25 -44.62
C ALA A 543 -60.15 -11.34 -45.27
N THR A 544 -60.30 -11.28 -46.60
CA THR A 544 -61.08 -12.27 -47.37
C THR A 544 -60.24 -13.42 -47.92
N SER A 545 -58.91 -13.28 -47.90
CA SER A 545 -57.93 -14.32 -48.25
C SER A 545 -56.71 -14.29 -47.30
N VAL A 546 -55.93 -15.38 -47.30
CA VAL A 546 -54.72 -15.49 -46.47
C VAL A 546 -53.63 -14.52 -46.95
N GLU A 547 -53.55 -14.29 -48.26
CA GLU A 547 -52.63 -13.36 -48.90
C GLU A 547 -52.95 -11.91 -48.51
N GLU A 548 -54.24 -11.52 -48.51
CA GLU A 548 -54.68 -10.20 -48.07
C GLU A 548 -54.43 -10.00 -46.56
N PHE A 549 -54.67 -11.04 -45.75
CA PHE A 549 -54.37 -11.02 -44.31
C PHE A 549 -52.87 -10.80 -44.04
N ALA A 550 -52.00 -11.54 -44.72
CA ALA A 550 -50.56 -11.43 -44.56
C ALA A 550 -50.03 -10.04 -44.98
N SER A 551 -50.54 -9.50 -46.09
CA SER A 551 -50.17 -8.16 -46.57
C SER A 551 -50.60 -7.05 -45.60
N VAL A 552 -51.85 -7.09 -45.11
CA VAL A 552 -52.38 -6.08 -44.17
C VAL A 552 -51.70 -6.15 -42.81
N LEU A 553 -51.47 -7.36 -42.29
CA LEU A 553 -50.77 -7.55 -41.01
C LEU A 553 -49.29 -7.13 -41.11
N GLY A 554 -48.63 -7.47 -42.22
CA GLY A 554 -47.24 -7.10 -42.48
C GLY A 554 -47.03 -5.59 -42.51
N GLY A 555 -47.88 -4.85 -43.25
CA GLY A 555 -47.81 -3.39 -43.32
C GLY A 555 -47.95 -2.70 -41.96
N ARG A 556 -48.86 -3.19 -41.11
CA ARG A 556 -49.09 -2.66 -39.75
C ARG A 556 -47.93 -2.91 -38.80
N ILE A 557 -47.38 -4.13 -38.80
CA ILE A 557 -46.20 -4.45 -37.98
C ILE A 557 -45.01 -3.58 -38.40
N GLN A 558 -44.86 -3.33 -39.70
CA GLN A 558 -43.78 -2.51 -40.22
C GLN A 558 -43.93 -1.02 -39.86
N ALA A 559 -45.14 -0.47 -39.89
CA ALA A 559 -45.41 0.90 -39.41
C ALA A 559 -45.06 1.06 -37.92
N LEU A 560 -45.42 0.06 -37.09
CA LEU A 560 -45.07 0.05 -35.67
C LEU A 560 -43.55 -0.08 -35.45
N ALA A 561 -42.87 -0.90 -36.24
CA ALA A 561 -41.42 -1.05 -36.20
C ALA A 561 -40.70 0.27 -36.55
N ARG A 562 -41.12 0.97 -37.61
CA ARG A 562 -40.56 2.28 -37.99
C ARG A 562 -40.72 3.32 -36.89
N ALA A 563 -41.90 3.40 -36.28
CA ALA A 563 -42.14 4.31 -35.16
C ALA A 563 -41.23 3.97 -33.96
N HIS A 564 -41.03 2.69 -33.68
CA HIS A 564 -40.14 2.23 -32.62
C HIS A 564 -38.66 2.55 -32.89
N ASP A 565 -38.22 2.41 -34.13
CA ASP A 565 -36.86 2.76 -34.56
C ASP A 565 -36.61 4.27 -34.43
N GLN A 566 -37.58 5.11 -34.79
CA GLN A 566 -37.49 6.57 -34.61
C GLN A 566 -37.32 6.96 -33.14
N ILE A 567 -38.04 6.27 -32.23
CA ILE A 567 -37.96 6.49 -30.79
C ILE A 567 -36.60 6.02 -30.23
N THR A 568 -36.13 4.84 -30.62
CA THR A 568 -34.87 4.28 -30.11
C THR A 568 -33.64 5.02 -30.63
N ASN A 569 -33.64 5.48 -31.89
CA ASN A 569 -32.52 6.22 -32.50
C ASN A 569 -32.27 7.60 -31.87
N LEU A 570 -33.32 8.19 -31.26
CA LEU A 570 -33.28 9.48 -30.58
C LEU A 570 -33.21 9.35 -29.05
N ASN A 571 -32.84 8.18 -28.52
CA ASN A 571 -32.80 7.91 -27.08
C ASN A 571 -34.11 8.27 -26.35
N TRP A 572 -35.25 7.97 -26.97
CA TRP A 572 -36.59 8.25 -26.43
C TRP A 572 -36.94 9.74 -26.32
N ALA A 573 -36.22 10.61 -27.02
CA ALA A 573 -36.59 12.01 -27.15
C ALA A 573 -37.84 12.19 -28.06
N PRO A 574 -38.60 13.29 -27.88
CA PRO A 574 -39.72 13.63 -28.76
C PRO A 574 -39.32 13.71 -30.24
N VAL A 575 -40.16 13.18 -31.13
CA VAL A 575 -39.88 13.08 -32.57
C VAL A 575 -40.78 14.03 -33.34
N ALA A 576 -40.22 14.76 -34.31
CA ALA A 576 -40.97 15.71 -35.12
C ALA A 576 -42.14 15.03 -35.86
N LEU A 577 -43.36 15.58 -35.75
CA LEU A 577 -44.56 15.07 -36.44
C LEU A 577 -44.36 15.00 -37.96
N ARG A 578 -43.67 15.98 -38.52
CA ARG A 578 -43.34 16.03 -39.95
C ARG A 578 -42.58 14.79 -40.40
N THR A 579 -41.59 14.34 -39.61
CA THR A 579 -40.79 13.13 -39.90
C THR A 579 -41.67 11.87 -39.94
N LEU A 580 -42.67 11.77 -39.06
CA LEU A 580 -43.63 10.66 -39.08
C LEU A 580 -44.45 10.65 -40.37
N LEU A 581 -45.03 11.80 -40.73
CA LEU A 581 -45.87 11.94 -41.91
C LEU A 581 -45.09 11.69 -43.21
N GLU A 582 -43.87 12.23 -43.32
CA GLU A 582 -42.99 12.01 -44.46
C GLU A 582 -42.57 10.54 -44.58
N SER A 583 -42.24 9.90 -43.46
CA SER A 583 -41.86 8.48 -43.43
C SER A 583 -43.01 7.57 -43.90
N GLU A 584 -44.24 7.80 -43.43
CA GLU A 584 -45.40 6.98 -43.84
C GLU A 584 -45.85 7.29 -45.28
N ALA A 585 -45.81 8.56 -45.70
CA ALA A 585 -46.10 8.94 -47.09
C ALA A 585 -45.07 8.33 -48.07
N GLY A 586 -43.78 8.38 -47.72
CA GLY A 586 -42.70 7.83 -48.52
C GLY A 586 -42.78 6.30 -48.65
N ALA A 587 -43.10 5.60 -47.55
CA ALA A 587 -43.23 4.14 -47.52
C ALA A 587 -44.36 3.61 -48.42
N TYR A 588 -45.39 4.41 -48.72
CA TYR A 588 -46.54 3.99 -49.50
C TYR A 588 -46.54 4.53 -50.95
N LEU A 589 -46.03 5.75 -51.17
CA LEU A 589 -46.13 6.44 -52.47
C LEU A 589 -44.83 6.51 -53.27
N GLY A 590 -43.66 6.22 -52.66
CA GLY A 590 -42.36 6.33 -53.31
C GLY A 590 -42.19 7.64 -54.08
N ALA A 591 -41.92 7.55 -55.39
CA ALA A 591 -41.77 8.69 -56.30
C ALA A 591 -43.01 9.61 -56.47
N ARG A 592 -44.16 9.24 -55.89
CA ARG A 592 -45.42 10.03 -55.95
C ARG A 592 -45.73 10.76 -54.64
N ALA A 593 -44.76 10.90 -53.74
CA ALA A 593 -44.91 11.57 -52.45
C ALA A 593 -45.40 13.03 -52.56
N GLY A 594 -45.11 13.73 -53.66
CA GLY A 594 -45.58 15.11 -53.92
C GLY A 594 -47.10 15.30 -54.01
N ARG A 595 -47.88 14.20 -53.99
CA ARG A 595 -49.35 14.23 -53.92
C ARG A 595 -49.90 14.44 -52.51
N VAL A 596 -49.04 14.40 -51.49
CA VAL A 596 -49.37 14.72 -50.10
C VAL A 596 -48.79 16.08 -49.76
N LYS A 597 -49.64 17.08 -49.54
CA LYS A 597 -49.23 18.42 -49.12
C LYS A 597 -49.29 18.50 -47.60
N MET A 598 -48.18 18.90 -46.96
CA MET A 598 -48.04 18.93 -45.50
C MET A 598 -47.69 20.33 -45.03
N GLY A 599 -48.45 20.88 -44.06
CA GLY A 599 -48.24 22.25 -43.58
C GLY A 599 -48.59 22.44 -42.10
N GLY A 600 -47.69 23.06 -41.34
CA GLY A 600 -47.92 23.34 -39.92
C GLY A 600 -46.62 23.71 -39.20
N PRO A 601 -46.71 24.16 -37.93
CA PRO A 601 -45.55 24.53 -37.12
C PRO A 601 -44.69 23.30 -36.77
N ASP A 602 -43.41 23.51 -36.46
CA ASP A 602 -42.51 22.43 -36.03
C ASP A 602 -42.86 21.98 -34.61
N VAL A 603 -43.46 20.79 -34.53
CA VAL A 603 -43.90 20.16 -33.28
C VAL A 603 -43.29 18.77 -33.17
N ALA A 604 -42.84 18.43 -31.98
CA ALA A 604 -42.40 17.09 -31.62
C ALA A 604 -43.47 16.39 -30.79
N LEU A 605 -43.61 15.09 -31.02
CA LEU A 605 -44.52 14.21 -30.31
C LEU A 605 -43.74 13.36 -29.33
N ASP A 606 -44.28 13.17 -28.14
CA ASP A 606 -43.75 12.18 -27.21
C ASP A 606 -43.83 10.75 -27.80
N PRO A 607 -43.01 9.79 -27.30
CA PRO A 607 -42.98 8.43 -27.82
C PRO A 607 -44.34 7.72 -27.85
N LYS A 608 -45.24 8.02 -26.89
CA LYS A 608 -46.56 7.41 -26.82
C LYS A 608 -47.47 7.96 -27.92
N ALA A 609 -47.56 9.29 -28.08
CA ALA A 609 -48.35 9.88 -29.15
C ALA A 609 -47.79 9.54 -30.54
N LEU A 610 -46.47 9.47 -30.71
CA LEU A 610 -45.84 9.06 -31.96
C LEU A 610 -46.27 7.64 -32.36
N SER A 611 -46.22 6.69 -31.43
CA SER A 611 -46.61 5.29 -31.69
C SER A 611 -48.09 5.15 -32.06
N THR A 612 -48.97 5.87 -31.35
CA THR A 612 -50.41 5.87 -31.63
C THR A 612 -50.71 6.53 -32.98
N LEU A 613 -50.09 7.68 -33.28
CA LEU A 613 -50.30 8.38 -34.54
C LEU A 613 -49.70 7.66 -35.74
N ALA A 614 -48.61 6.92 -35.59
CA ALA A 614 -48.04 6.12 -36.66
C ALA A 614 -49.08 5.14 -37.24
N LEU A 615 -49.83 4.45 -36.38
CA LEU A 615 -50.89 3.54 -36.80
C LEU A 615 -52.07 4.28 -37.43
N VAL A 616 -52.50 5.41 -36.86
CA VAL A 616 -53.61 6.21 -37.41
C VAL A 616 -53.27 6.76 -38.79
N VAL A 617 -52.09 7.36 -38.95
CA VAL A 617 -51.60 7.89 -40.22
C VAL A 617 -51.45 6.76 -41.24
N HIS A 618 -50.92 5.59 -40.83
CA HIS A 618 -50.80 4.43 -41.71
C HIS A 618 -52.16 3.95 -42.24
N GLU A 619 -53.17 3.84 -41.39
CA GLU A 619 -54.52 3.43 -41.81
C GLU A 619 -55.19 4.52 -42.66
N MET A 620 -54.98 5.81 -42.37
CA MET A 620 -55.46 6.92 -43.20
C MET A 620 -54.85 6.86 -44.61
N MET A 621 -53.51 6.77 -44.72
CA MET A 621 -52.79 6.63 -46.00
C MET A 621 -53.26 5.42 -46.80
N THR A 622 -53.40 4.27 -46.13
CA THR A 622 -53.84 3.03 -46.78
C THR A 622 -55.28 3.14 -47.29
N ASN A 623 -56.18 3.76 -46.53
CA ASN A 623 -57.57 3.97 -46.95
C ASN A 623 -57.66 4.97 -48.11
N SER A 624 -56.90 6.06 -48.08
CA SER A 624 -56.82 7.01 -49.18
C SER A 624 -56.34 6.35 -50.47
N ALA A 625 -55.41 5.39 -50.38
CA ALA A 625 -54.88 4.71 -51.56
C ALA A 625 -55.74 3.54 -52.07
N LYS A 626 -56.46 2.84 -51.19
CA LYS A 626 -57.34 1.75 -51.62
C LYS A 626 -58.70 2.23 -52.09
N TYR A 627 -59.23 3.27 -51.46
CA TYR A 627 -60.63 3.67 -51.61
C TYR A 627 -60.84 5.17 -51.83
N GLY A 628 -59.84 6.01 -51.59
CA GLY A 628 -59.95 7.47 -51.59
C GLY A 628 -59.09 8.16 -52.64
N ALA A 629 -58.65 9.39 -52.34
CA ALA A 629 -57.99 10.26 -53.31
C ALA A 629 -56.66 9.77 -53.88
N LEU A 630 -55.98 8.81 -53.24
CA LEU A 630 -54.71 8.29 -53.73
C LEU A 630 -54.86 7.04 -54.60
N ALA A 631 -56.08 6.50 -54.75
CA ALA A 631 -56.37 5.31 -55.57
C ALA A 631 -56.11 5.53 -57.06
N ASP A 632 -56.46 6.71 -57.57
CA ASP A 632 -56.24 7.11 -58.96
C ASP A 632 -55.08 8.11 -59.10
N SER A 633 -54.65 8.35 -60.33
CA SER A 633 -53.49 9.23 -60.64
C SER A 633 -53.75 10.73 -60.44
N THR A 634 -55.01 11.15 -60.25
CA THR A 634 -55.43 12.57 -60.25
C THR A 634 -55.66 13.19 -58.87
N GLY A 635 -55.79 12.39 -57.82
CA GLY A 635 -56.13 12.92 -56.49
C GLY A 635 -54.92 13.25 -55.62
N SER A 636 -55.19 14.05 -54.58
CA SER A 636 -54.20 14.56 -53.63
C SER A 636 -54.74 14.57 -52.20
N VAL A 637 -53.83 14.50 -51.24
CA VAL A 637 -54.14 14.61 -49.81
C VAL A 637 -53.46 15.86 -49.26
N GLU A 638 -54.18 16.61 -48.44
CA GLU A 638 -53.65 17.74 -47.69
C GLU A 638 -53.73 17.42 -46.19
N VAL A 639 -52.59 17.55 -45.50
CA VAL A 639 -52.47 17.35 -44.06
C VAL A 639 -51.94 18.65 -43.45
N ILE A 640 -52.82 19.39 -42.77
CA ILE A 640 -52.47 20.64 -42.12
C ILE A 640 -52.58 20.47 -40.61
N TRP A 641 -51.62 20.97 -39.84
CA TRP A 641 -51.72 20.96 -38.39
C TRP A 641 -51.43 22.33 -37.77
N ARG A 642 -52.03 22.57 -36.61
CA ARG A 642 -51.90 23.79 -35.84
C ARG A 642 -52.00 23.52 -34.34
N LEU A 643 -51.48 24.42 -33.53
CA LEU A 643 -51.72 24.41 -32.10
C LEU A 643 -52.96 25.27 -31.81
N ASP A 644 -53.87 24.75 -31.00
CA ASP A 644 -55.00 25.51 -30.50
C ASP A 644 -54.60 26.39 -29.29
N PRO A 645 -55.49 27.23 -28.75
CA PRO A 645 -55.19 28.07 -27.58
C PRO A 645 -54.80 27.30 -26.31
N SER A 646 -55.08 26.00 -26.25
CA SER A 646 -54.71 25.11 -25.14
C SER A 646 -53.35 24.42 -25.37
N SER A 647 -52.64 24.77 -26.44
CA SER A 647 -51.43 24.10 -26.92
C SER A 647 -51.65 22.64 -27.32
N SER A 648 -52.90 22.24 -27.57
CA SER A 648 -53.22 20.94 -28.14
C SER A 648 -52.99 20.98 -29.66
N LEU A 649 -52.44 19.90 -30.20
CA LEU A 649 -52.16 19.78 -31.62
C LEU A 649 -53.41 19.29 -32.35
N VAL A 650 -53.91 20.11 -33.27
CA VAL A 650 -55.03 19.79 -34.15
C VAL A 650 -54.46 19.44 -35.52
N ILE A 651 -54.68 18.21 -35.97
CA ILE A 651 -54.27 17.68 -37.28
C ILE A 651 -55.52 17.54 -38.14
N GLU A 652 -55.56 18.22 -39.27
CA GLU A 652 -56.65 18.24 -40.24
C GLU A 652 -56.19 17.52 -41.53
N TRP A 653 -56.93 16.48 -41.90
CA TRP A 653 -56.72 15.66 -43.09
C TRP A 653 -57.82 15.93 -44.10
N LYS A 654 -57.46 16.22 -45.34
CA LYS A 654 -58.42 16.49 -46.42
C LYS A 654 -58.01 15.83 -47.71
N GLU A 655 -58.90 15.01 -48.25
CA GLU A 655 -58.74 14.39 -49.56
C GLU A 655 -59.46 15.18 -50.66
N SER A 656 -58.90 15.18 -51.88
CA SER A 656 -59.52 15.84 -53.03
C SER A 656 -59.11 15.19 -54.35
N GLY A 657 -59.99 15.23 -55.36
CA GLY A 657 -59.69 14.75 -56.72
C GLY A 657 -59.69 13.23 -56.89
N GLY A 658 -60.26 12.51 -55.92
CA GLY A 658 -60.42 11.05 -55.91
C GLY A 658 -61.77 10.55 -56.43
N PRO A 659 -61.95 9.22 -56.54
CA PRO A 659 -63.25 8.61 -56.79
C PRO A 659 -64.25 8.92 -55.65
N PRO A 660 -65.58 8.89 -55.92
CA PRO A 660 -66.58 9.16 -54.89
C PRO A 660 -66.47 8.17 -53.73
N VAL A 661 -66.27 8.68 -52.51
CA VAL A 661 -66.17 7.85 -51.30
C VAL A 661 -67.55 7.71 -50.64
N GLN A 662 -67.80 6.53 -50.05
CA GLN A 662 -68.99 6.29 -49.23
C GLN A 662 -68.58 5.81 -47.82
N PRO A 663 -69.39 6.08 -46.79
CA PRO A 663 -69.16 5.52 -45.46
C PRO A 663 -69.07 3.99 -45.51
N PRO A 664 -68.09 3.36 -44.84
CA PRO A 664 -67.91 1.92 -44.89
C PRO A 664 -69.12 1.17 -44.28
N SER A 665 -69.60 0.13 -44.98
CA SER A 665 -70.76 -0.68 -44.56
C SER A 665 -70.46 -1.67 -43.43
N ARG A 666 -69.17 -1.94 -43.16
CA ARG A 666 -68.68 -2.73 -42.02
C ARG A 666 -67.61 -1.94 -41.27
N ARG A 667 -67.71 -1.91 -39.94
CA ARG A 667 -66.67 -1.35 -39.08
C ARG A 667 -65.54 -2.35 -38.91
N GLY A 668 -64.47 -2.16 -39.67
CA GLY A 668 -63.24 -2.94 -39.55
C GLY A 668 -62.25 -2.36 -38.53
N PHE A 669 -61.13 -3.04 -38.35
CA PHE A 669 -60.05 -2.60 -37.46
C PHE A 669 -59.46 -1.24 -37.86
N GLY A 670 -59.29 -0.96 -39.16
CA GLY A 670 -58.75 0.32 -39.64
C GLY A 670 -59.62 1.52 -39.25
N THR A 671 -60.94 1.43 -39.44
CA THR A 671 -61.90 2.45 -38.96
C THR A 671 -61.86 2.59 -37.43
N THR A 672 -61.63 1.49 -36.72
CA THR A 672 -61.53 1.50 -35.25
C THR A 672 -60.25 2.20 -34.77
N ILE A 673 -59.11 1.98 -35.41
CA ILE A 673 -57.86 2.71 -35.11
C ILE A 673 -58.08 4.21 -35.33
N ILE A 674 -58.61 4.58 -36.50
CA ILE A 674 -58.81 5.98 -36.87
C ILE A 674 -59.75 6.69 -35.89
N GLU A 675 -60.88 6.09 -35.53
CA GLU A 675 -61.88 6.75 -34.66
C GLU A 675 -61.55 6.65 -33.16
N ARG A 676 -60.83 5.62 -32.70
CA ARG A 676 -60.71 5.34 -31.26
C ARG A 676 -59.30 5.39 -30.67
N SER A 677 -58.24 5.26 -31.47
CA SER A 677 -56.88 5.22 -30.91
C SER A 677 -56.48 6.54 -30.23
N VAL A 678 -56.76 7.69 -30.86
CA VAL A 678 -56.47 9.00 -30.25
C VAL A 678 -57.31 9.28 -28.99
N PRO A 679 -58.66 9.09 -28.99
CA PRO A 679 -59.46 9.27 -27.78
C PRO A 679 -59.14 8.29 -26.65
N PHE A 680 -58.81 7.04 -26.97
CA PHE A 680 -58.58 6.02 -25.96
C PHE A 680 -57.18 6.13 -25.33
N ASP A 681 -56.14 6.17 -26.14
CA ASP A 681 -54.73 6.10 -25.69
C ASP A 681 -54.19 7.46 -25.24
N LEU A 682 -54.57 8.52 -25.94
CA LEU A 682 -54.04 9.88 -25.73
C LEU A 682 -55.05 10.81 -25.03
N LYS A 683 -56.30 10.35 -24.82
CA LYS A 683 -57.39 11.20 -24.27
C LYS A 683 -57.66 12.45 -25.10
N GLY A 684 -57.43 12.36 -26.40
CA GLY A 684 -57.73 13.39 -27.38
C GLY A 684 -59.10 13.21 -28.05
N ASP A 685 -59.28 13.84 -29.21
CA ASP A 685 -60.50 13.72 -30.02
C ASP A 685 -60.17 13.25 -31.44
N ALA A 686 -61.09 12.50 -32.06
CA ALA A 686 -60.99 12.08 -33.45
C ALA A 686 -62.36 12.17 -34.12
N GLU A 687 -62.45 12.89 -35.24
CA GLU A 687 -63.66 13.03 -36.04
C GLU A 687 -63.33 12.72 -37.50
N ILE A 688 -64.16 11.90 -38.16
CA ILE A 688 -64.02 11.56 -39.58
C ILE A 688 -65.34 11.75 -40.31
N ARG A 689 -65.29 12.35 -41.51
CA ARG A 689 -66.42 12.66 -42.38
C ARG A 689 -66.13 12.16 -43.79
N PHE A 690 -67.10 11.48 -44.39
CA PHE A 690 -67.02 10.94 -45.74
C PHE A 690 -67.89 11.79 -46.67
N ASP A 691 -67.28 12.72 -47.40
CA ASP A 691 -67.97 13.55 -48.38
C ASP A 691 -67.83 12.94 -49.78
N LEU A 692 -68.81 13.16 -50.67
CA LEU A 692 -68.79 12.65 -52.05
C LEU A 692 -67.52 12.99 -52.85
N LEU A 693 -66.77 14.03 -52.46
CA LEU A 693 -65.56 14.50 -53.15
C LEU A 693 -64.25 14.11 -52.43
N GLY A 694 -64.33 13.41 -51.29
CA GLY A 694 -63.16 12.97 -50.51
C GLY A 694 -63.44 12.83 -49.01
N VAL A 695 -62.53 12.19 -48.29
CA VAL A 695 -62.58 12.04 -46.83
C VAL A 695 -61.98 13.28 -46.14
N GLN A 696 -62.61 13.72 -45.05
CA GLN A 696 -62.07 14.72 -44.13
C GLN A 696 -61.94 14.12 -42.73
N ALA A 697 -60.83 14.37 -42.04
CA ALA A 697 -60.62 13.90 -40.67
C ALA A 697 -59.91 14.95 -39.82
N THR A 698 -60.26 15.02 -38.55
CA THR A 698 -59.65 15.92 -37.56
C THR A 698 -59.23 15.10 -36.34
N PHE A 699 -57.97 15.23 -35.94
CA PHE A 699 -57.41 14.61 -34.74
C PHE A 699 -56.88 15.69 -33.79
N VAL A 700 -57.25 15.61 -32.51
CA VAL A 700 -56.79 16.53 -31.46
C VAL A 700 -55.92 15.77 -30.48
N ILE A 701 -54.65 16.17 -30.36
CA ILE A 701 -53.68 15.57 -29.45
C ILE A 701 -53.45 16.53 -28.27
N PRO A 702 -53.69 16.11 -27.02
CA PRO A 702 -53.53 16.98 -25.87
C PRO A 702 -52.10 17.49 -25.68
N ALA A 703 -51.98 18.71 -25.14
CA ALA A 703 -50.71 19.43 -24.99
C ALA A 703 -49.61 18.68 -24.22
N ASN A 704 -49.96 17.76 -23.31
CA ASN A 704 -48.98 17.00 -22.53
C ASN A 704 -48.20 15.95 -23.34
N PHE A 705 -48.53 15.79 -24.62
CA PHE A 705 -47.87 14.89 -25.56
C PHE A 705 -47.15 15.63 -26.71
N VAL A 706 -47.16 16.98 -26.68
CA VAL A 706 -46.69 17.83 -27.78
C VAL A 706 -45.69 18.85 -27.25
N GLU A 707 -44.52 18.92 -27.89
CA GLU A 707 -43.48 19.91 -27.60
C GLU A 707 -43.23 20.80 -28.83
N LEU A 708 -43.09 22.11 -28.59
CA LEU A 708 -42.86 23.09 -29.65
C LEU A 708 -41.35 23.17 -29.93
N MET A 709 -40.93 22.81 -31.14
CA MET A 709 -39.52 22.84 -31.49
C MET A 709 -39.11 24.26 -31.91
N PRO A 710 -38.01 24.83 -31.38
CA PRO A 710 -37.48 26.09 -31.92
C PRO A 710 -37.01 25.87 -33.36
N ALA A 711 -37.40 26.76 -34.27
CA ALA A 711 -37.09 26.66 -35.69
C ALA A 711 -35.57 26.62 -35.93
N ILE A 712 -35.02 25.45 -36.26
CA ILE A 712 -33.66 25.30 -36.78
C ILE A 712 -33.77 25.12 -38.30
N ALA A 713 -33.11 26.03 -39.02
CA ALA A 713 -33.13 26.10 -40.47
C ALA A 713 -32.54 24.84 -41.12
N GLY A 714 -33.39 24.15 -41.89
CA GLY A 714 -33.07 23.48 -43.16
C GLY A 714 -31.83 22.60 -43.25
N ALA A 715 -32.02 21.29 -43.08
CA ALA A 715 -31.20 20.28 -43.73
C ALA A 715 -32.12 19.36 -44.56
N ALA A 716 -32.49 19.85 -45.75
CA ALA A 716 -33.19 19.06 -46.75
C ALA A 716 -32.21 18.02 -47.33
N MET A 717 -32.32 16.77 -46.89
CA MET A 717 -31.67 15.64 -47.55
C MET A 717 -32.44 15.36 -48.85
N ARG A 718 -31.89 15.81 -49.98
CA ARG A 718 -32.39 15.46 -51.31
C ARG A 718 -32.08 13.98 -51.56
N LEU A 719 -33.11 13.16 -51.72
CA LEU A 719 -32.98 11.86 -52.36
C LEU A 719 -33.13 12.08 -53.87
N GLU A 720 -32.04 11.88 -54.61
CA GLU A 720 -32.03 11.91 -56.07
C GLU A 720 -32.74 10.66 -56.61
N GLU A 721 -33.79 10.87 -57.41
CA GLU A 721 -34.42 9.82 -58.20
C GLU A 721 -33.57 9.54 -59.45
N GLN A 722 -32.97 8.34 -59.51
CA GLN A 722 -32.51 7.77 -60.77
C GLN A 722 -33.44 6.63 -61.18
N GLN A 723 -34.17 6.83 -62.28
CA GLN A 723 -34.73 5.75 -63.08
C GLN A 723 -33.58 4.88 -63.62
N SER A 724 -33.57 3.61 -63.26
CA SER A 724 -32.65 2.60 -63.79
C SER A 724 -33.37 1.27 -63.93
N ASP A 725 -33.07 0.55 -65.01
CA ASP A 725 -33.50 -0.82 -65.30
C ASP A 725 -33.45 -1.73 -64.06
N ARG A 726 -34.45 -2.61 -63.90
CA ARG A 726 -34.54 -3.55 -62.78
C ARG A 726 -33.24 -4.39 -62.67
N PRO A 727 -32.51 -4.33 -61.53
CA PRO A 727 -31.37 -5.20 -61.28
C PRO A 727 -31.83 -6.66 -61.30
N ARG A 728 -31.10 -7.55 -61.98
CA ARG A 728 -31.33 -8.99 -61.91
C ARG A 728 -30.11 -9.65 -61.30
N ILE A 729 -30.31 -10.49 -60.29
CA ILE A 729 -29.24 -11.33 -59.73
C ILE A 729 -29.05 -12.52 -60.67
N SER A 730 -27.89 -12.65 -61.30
CA SER A 730 -27.59 -13.81 -62.16
C SER A 730 -27.17 -15.03 -61.32
N GLU A 731 -27.98 -16.09 -61.42
CA GLU A 731 -27.75 -17.49 -61.03
C GLU A 731 -27.69 -17.82 -59.52
N THR A 732 -26.60 -17.57 -58.79
CA THR A 732 -26.45 -18.10 -57.41
C THR A 732 -26.25 -17.01 -56.34
N ALA A 733 -27.00 -17.08 -55.24
CA ALA A 733 -26.85 -16.17 -54.09
C ALA A 733 -26.58 -16.91 -52.78
N LEU A 734 -25.89 -16.29 -51.83
CA LEU A 734 -25.61 -16.82 -50.49
C LEU A 734 -26.23 -15.93 -49.41
N ILE A 735 -26.97 -16.52 -48.48
CA ILE A 735 -27.48 -15.85 -47.28
C ILE A 735 -26.74 -16.40 -46.06
N VAL A 736 -26.21 -15.50 -45.23
CA VAL A 736 -25.57 -15.86 -43.95
C VAL A 736 -26.36 -15.23 -42.81
N GLU A 737 -27.08 -16.06 -42.05
CA GLU A 737 -28.06 -15.64 -41.05
C GLU A 737 -28.26 -16.75 -40.00
N ASP A 738 -28.16 -16.43 -38.71
CA ASP A 738 -28.29 -17.41 -37.63
C ASP A 738 -29.76 -17.76 -37.30
N ASN A 739 -30.70 -16.93 -37.75
CA ASN A 739 -32.13 -17.15 -37.61
C ASN A 739 -32.78 -17.69 -38.90
N LEU A 740 -33.19 -18.96 -38.88
CA LEU A 740 -33.80 -19.65 -40.01
C LEU A 740 -35.01 -18.92 -40.62
N ILE A 741 -35.87 -18.29 -39.80
CA ILE A 741 -37.06 -17.61 -40.31
C ILE A 741 -36.68 -16.34 -41.10
N ILE A 742 -35.67 -15.61 -40.63
CA ILE A 742 -35.14 -14.42 -41.30
C ILE A 742 -34.40 -14.83 -42.58
N ALA A 743 -33.67 -15.95 -42.54
CA ALA A 743 -32.98 -16.51 -43.70
C ALA A 743 -33.98 -16.91 -44.80
N MET A 744 -35.06 -17.59 -44.44
CA MET A 744 -36.13 -17.97 -45.38
C MET A 744 -36.85 -16.75 -45.97
N ALA A 745 -37.05 -15.69 -45.18
CA ALA A 745 -37.65 -14.46 -45.70
C ALA A 745 -36.72 -13.75 -46.70
N ALA A 746 -35.42 -13.72 -46.44
CA ALA A 746 -34.43 -13.20 -47.39
C ALA A 746 -34.33 -14.08 -48.65
N GLU A 747 -34.42 -15.40 -48.52
CA GLU A 747 -34.40 -16.33 -49.65
C GLU A 747 -35.52 -16.04 -50.64
N VAL A 748 -36.75 -15.84 -50.16
CA VAL A 748 -37.91 -15.46 -51.00
C VAL A 748 -37.63 -14.16 -51.76
N ILE A 749 -37.08 -13.14 -51.07
CA ILE A 749 -36.74 -11.85 -51.69
C ILE A 749 -35.69 -12.01 -52.80
N LEU A 750 -34.64 -12.80 -52.58
CA LEU A 750 -33.58 -12.99 -53.58
C LEU A 750 -34.06 -13.82 -54.79
N LEU A 751 -34.96 -14.78 -54.57
CA LEU A 751 -35.61 -15.54 -55.66
C LEU A 751 -36.51 -14.64 -56.52
N ASP A 752 -37.31 -13.75 -55.90
CA ASP A 752 -38.16 -12.78 -56.62
C ASP A 752 -37.33 -11.76 -57.44
N LEU A 753 -36.10 -11.46 -56.99
CA LEU A 753 -35.13 -10.61 -57.71
C LEU A 753 -34.34 -11.36 -58.81
N GLY A 754 -34.69 -12.62 -59.07
CA GLY A 754 -34.23 -13.40 -60.22
C GLY A 754 -33.09 -14.39 -59.95
N ALA A 755 -32.69 -14.60 -58.69
CA ALA A 755 -31.72 -15.66 -58.36
C ALA A 755 -32.32 -17.04 -58.71
N ARG A 756 -31.52 -17.93 -59.34
CA ARG A 756 -31.96 -19.31 -59.66
C ARG A 756 -31.79 -20.25 -58.49
N HIS A 757 -30.80 -19.98 -57.64
CA HIS A 757 -30.49 -20.79 -56.47
C HIS A 757 -29.95 -19.90 -55.34
N VAL A 758 -30.41 -20.16 -54.12
CA VAL A 758 -30.00 -19.44 -52.91
C VAL A 758 -29.50 -20.46 -51.89
N ASP A 759 -28.22 -20.39 -51.54
CA ASP A 759 -27.63 -21.17 -50.45
C ASP A 759 -27.80 -20.40 -49.13
N THR A 760 -28.12 -21.09 -48.04
CA THR A 760 -28.23 -20.51 -46.69
C THR A 760 -27.17 -21.09 -45.75
N ALA A 761 -26.59 -20.26 -44.88
CA ALA A 761 -25.61 -20.66 -43.88
C ALA A 761 -25.88 -19.97 -42.53
N ALA A 762 -25.84 -20.73 -41.43
CA ALA A 762 -26.11 -20.21 -40.09
C ALA A 762 -24.85 -19.78 -39.32
N THR A 763 -23.66 -20.18 -39.80
CA THR A 763 -22.38 -19.90 -39.16
C THR A 763 -21.33 -19.49 -40.19
N VAL A 764 -20.26 -18.83 -39.73
CA VAL A 764 -19.13 -18.43 -40.60
C VAL A 764 -18.51 -19.66 -41.26
N ASP A 765 -18.31 -20.74 -40.51
CA ASP A 765 -17.72 -21.98 -41.03
C ASP A 765 -18.59 -22.67 -42.08
N GLN A 766 -19.92 -22.58 -41.98
CA GLN A 766 -20.83 -23.09 -43.00
C GLN A 766 -20.79 -22.21 -44.25
N ALA A 767 -20.78 -20.90 -44.08
CA ALA A 767 -20.72 -19.94 -45.18
C ALA A 767 -19.43 -20.09 -45.98
N LEU A 768 -18.27 -20.17 -45.31
CA LEU A 768 -16.97 -20.38 -45.96
C LEU A 768 -16.92 -21.71 -46.74
N ARG A 769 -17.42 -22.81 -46.14
CA ARG A 769 -17.53 -24.10 -46.84
C ARG A 769 -18.48 -24.05 -48.04
N SER A 770 -19.57 -23.28 -47.96
CA SER A 770 -20.49 -23.09 -49.08
C SER A 770 -19.82 -22.33 -50.22
N ILE A 771 -19.07 -21.27 -49.91
CA ILE A 771 -18.30 -20.47 -50.89
C ILE A 771 -17.24 -21.32 -51.59
N GLU A 772 -16.57 -22.21 -50.87
CA GLU A 772 -15.59 -23.16 -51.45
C GLU A 772 -16.23 -24.19 -52.38
N ARG A 773 -17.44 -24.66 -52.03
CA ARG A 773 -18.18 -25.65 -52.82
C ARG A 773 -18.77 -25.05 -54.09
N THR A 774 -19.41 -23.89 -53.96
CA THR A 774 -20.08 -23.17 -55.05
C THR A 774 -19.84 -21.68 -54.85
N ARG A 775 -19.14 -21.04 -55.78
CA ARG A 775 -18.88 -19.59 -55.71
C ARG A 775 -20.19 -18.83 -55.98
N PRO A 776 -20.73 -18.07 -55.00
CA PRO A 776 -21.95 -17.29 -55.22
C PRO A 776 -21.67 -16.07 -56.11
N ASN A 777 -22.69 -15.60 -56.82
CA ASN A 777 -22.67 -14.34 -57.58
C ASN A 777 -23.02 -13.14 -56.70
N PHE A 778 -23.74 -13.36 -55.60
CA PHE A 778 -24.15 -12.33 -54.66
C PHE A 778 -24.25 -12.91 -53.25
N ALA A 779 -23.98 -12.12 -52.21
CA ALA A 779 -24.21 -12.54 -50.84
C ALA A 779 -24.90 -11.49 -49.96
N MET A 780 -25.76 -11.96 -49.05
CA MET A 780 -26.41 -11.15 -48.02
C MET A 780 -25.97 -11.66 -46.64
N LEU A 781 -25.33 -10.79 -45.85
CA LEU A 781 -24.63 -11.19 -44.63
C LEU A 781 -25.23 -10.51 -43.40
N ASP A 782 -25.75 -11.28 -42.45
CA ASP A 782 -26.02 -10.73 -41.11
C ASP A 782 -24.71 -10.44 -40.38
N LEU A 783 -24.53 -9.21 -39.92
CA LEU A 783 -23.32 -8.77 -39.22
C LEU A 783 -23.06 -9.54 -37.92
N ASN A 784 -24.12 -9.97 -37.24
CA ASN A 784 -24.05 -10.64 -35.94
C ASN A 784 -24.80 -11.98 -35.95
N LEU A 785 -24.06 -13.09 -36.01
CA LEU A 785 -24.58 -14.47 -36.01
C LEU A 785 -24.65 -15.05 -34.58
N GLY A 786 -25.01 -14.19 -33.61
CA GLY A 786 -25.12 -14.52 -32.20
C GLY A 786 -23.80 -14.60 -31.44
N SER A 787 -22.92 -15.57 -31.77
CA SER A 787 -21.62 -15.77 -31.09
C SER A 787 -20.40 -15.38 -31.93
N GLU A 788 -20.63 -15.07 -33.20
CA GLU A 788 -19.61 -14.74 -34.18
C GLU A 788 -20.10 -13.65 -35.14
N SER A 789 -19.17 -13.04 -35.88
CA SER A 789 -19.50 -12.00 -36.87
C SER A 789 -19.15 -12.46 -38.28
N SER A 790 -20.03 -12.15 -39.23
CA SER A 790 -19.84 -12.47 -40.66
C SER A 790 -18.74 -11.66 -41.35
N ILE A 791 -18.04 -10.76 -40.64
CA ILE A 791 -16.91 -9.98 -41.17
C ILE A 791 -15.88 -10.86 -41.88
N LYS A 792 -15.56 -12.05 -41.34
CA LYS A 792 -14.63 -12.99 -41.98
C LYS A 792 -15.14 -13.50 -43.34
N VAL A 793 -16.45 -13.72 -43.45
CA VAL A 793 -17.10 -14.12 -44.72
C VAL A 793 -17.06 -12.96 -45.71
N ALA A 794 -17.36 -11.74 -45.25
CA ALA A 794 -17.30 -10.52 -46.07
C ALA A 794 -15.89 -10.27 -46.64
N GLN A 795 -14.86 -10.43 -45.80
CA GLN A 795 -13.45 -10.35 -46.24
C GLN A 795 -13.18 -11.38 -47.33
N LYS A 796 -13.63 -12.63 -47.12
CA LYS A 796 -13.43 -13.70 -48.11
C LYS A 796 -14.13 -13.41 -49.44
N LEU A 797 -15.35 -12.90 -49.39
CA LEU A 797 -16.12 -12.51 -50.57
C LEU A 797 -15.46 -11.34 -51.32
N LYS A 798 -14.91 -10.36 -50.60
CA LYS A 798 -14.15 -9.24 -51.18
C LYS A 798 -12.86 -9.73 -51.86
N GLU A 799 -12.12 -10.67 -51.25
CA GLU A 799 -10.93 -11.30 -51.85
C GLU A 799 -11.23 -11.99 -53.18
N ILE A 800 -12.37 -12.68 -53.27
CA ILE A 800 -12.80 -13.40 -54.49
C ILE A 800 -13.66 -12.54 -55.41
N GLY A 801 -13.79 -11.23 -55.15
CA GLY A 801 -14.52 -10.28 -55.99
C GLY A 801 -16.01 -10.61 -56.16
N VAL A 802 -16.67 -11.11 -55.12
CA VAL A 802 -18.12 -11.33 -55.11
C VAL A 802 -18.81 -10.17 -54.38
N PRO A 803 -19.81 -9.51 -54.98
CA PRO A 803 -20.55 -8.42 -54.34
C PRO A 803 -21.42 -8.93 -53.20
N PHE A 804 -21.51 -8.14 -52.13
CA PHE A 804 -22.33 -8.48 -50.97
C PHE A 804 -22.94 -7.23 -50.30
N ILE A 805 -24.00 -7.46 -49.53
CA ILE A 805 -24.63 -6.47 -48.65
C ILE A 805 -24.62 -6.96 -47.20
N PHE A 806 -24.60 -6.04 -46.25
CA PHE A 806 -24.80 -6.34 -44.83
C PHE A 806 -26.26 -6.16 -44.43
N ALA A 807 -26.80 -7.11 -43.66
CA ALA A 807 -28.06 -7.00 -42.97
C ALA A 807 -27.79 -6.83 -41.46
N THR A 808 -28.42 -5.87 -40.79
CA THR A 808 -28.18 -5.62 -39.35
C THR A 808 -29.38 -4.98 -38.66
N GLY A 809 -29.56 -5.29 -37.37
CA GLY A 809 -30.55 -4.61 -36.53
C GLY A 809 -30.16 -3.18 -36.11
N TYR A 810 -28.91 -2.76 -36.39
CA TYR A 810 -28.37 -1.45 -35.97
C TYR A 810 -28.35 -0.37 -37.09
N GLY A 811 -28.84 -0.70 -38.29
CA GLY A 811 -28.84 0.20 -39.45
C GLY A 811 -27.44 0.70 -39.85
N GLU A 812 -27.33 1.94 -40.32
CA GLU A 812 -26.08 2.59 -40.77
C GLU A 812 -25.04 2.81 -39.65
N ARG A 813 -25.41 2.62 -38.37
CA ARG A 813 -24.51 2.77 -37.21
C ARG A 813 -23.80 1.46 -36.82
N ALA A 814 -23.85 0.44 -37.66
CA ALA A 814 -23.24 -0.84 -37.36
C ALA A 814 -21.70 -0.75 -37.37
N PRO A 815 -21.01 -1.47 -36.44
CA PRO A 815 -19.54 -1.45 -36.34
C PRO A 815 -18.89 -2.24 -37.47
N ILE A 816 -18.84 -1.67 -38.67
CA ILE A 816 -18.20 -2.24 -39.85
C ILE A 816 -16.75 -1.72 -39.94
N PRO A 817 -15.74 -2.59 -40.10
CA PRO A 817 -14.36 -2.14 -40.32
C PRO A 817 -14.23 -1.23 -41.56
N GLU A 818 -13.39 -0.20 -41.51
CA GLU A 818 -13.18 0.76 -42.62
C GLU A 818 -12.91 0.07 -43.97
N GLN A 819 -12.25 -1.08 -43.95
CA GLN A 819 -11.91 -1.88 -45.13
C GLN A 819 -13.13 -2.46 -45.87
N LEU A 820 -14.31 -2.47 -45.24
CA LEU A 820 -15.57 -3.00 -45.76
C LEU A 820 -16.68 -1.94 -45.77
N ALA A 821 -16.35 -0.67 -45.52
CA ALA A 821 -17.32 0.43 -45.46
C ALA A 821 -18.03 0.70 -46.80
N ASP A 822 -17.45 0.24 -47.92
CA ASP A 822 -18.01 0.39 -49.26
C ASP A 822 -19.24 -0.52 -49.50
N ALA A 823 -19.48 -1.51 -48.64
CA ALA A 823 -20.59 -2.45 -48.80
C ALA A 823 -21.92 -1.84 -48.29
N PRO A 824 -23.00 -1.88 -49.09
CA PRO A 824 -24.29 -1.36 -48.63
C PRO A 824 -24.83 -2.09 -47.41
N VAL A 825 -25.47 -1.33 -46.51
CA VAL A 825 -26.07 -1.83 -45.28
C VAL A 825 -27.59 -1.72 -45.37
N VAL A 826 -28.28 -2.81 -45.04
CA VAL A 826 -29.72 -2.94 -45.00
C VAL A 826 -30.15 -3.21 -43.56
N GLN A 827 -31.15 -2.48 -43.07
CA GLN A 827 -31.65 -2.63 -41.70
C GLN A 827 -32.74 -3.72 -41.63
N LYS A 828 -32.68 -4.58 -40.61
CA LYS A 828 -33.72 -5.55 -40.29
C LYS A 828 -34.88 -4.87 -39.52
N PRO A 829 -36.16 -5.13 -39.86
CA PRO A 829 -36.67 -6.01 -40.91
C PRO A 829 -36.68 -5.32 -42.30
N TYR A 830 -36.23 -6.03 -43.33
CA TYR A 830 -36.07 -5.51 -44.71
C TYR A 830 -37.15 -6.03 -45.68
N THR A 831 -37.46 -5.23 -46.70
CA THR A 831 -38.41 -5.54 -47.79
C THR A 831 -37.72 -5.72 -49.13
N LEU A 832 -38.44 -6.27 -50.11
CA LEU A 832 -37.98 -6.43 -51.50
C LEU A 832 -37.39 -5.12 -52.05
N GLU A 833 -38.06 -3.99 -51.84
CA GLU A 833 -37.68 -2.67 -52.35
C GLU A 833 -36.36 -2.15 -51.75
N VAL A 834 -36.12 -2.41 -50.46
CA VAL A 834 -34.89 -1.96 -49.78
C VAL A 834 -33.69 -2.76 -50.27
N VAL A 835 -33.88 -4.07 -50.46
CA VAL A 835 -32.84 -4.95 -51.02
C VAL A 835 -32.59 -4.61 -52.51
N GLU A 836 -33.63 -4.32 -53.28
CA GLU A 836 -33.53 -3.87 -54.68
C GLU A 836 -32.74 -2.55 -54.79
N HIS A 837 -33.00 -1.59 -53.91
CA HIS A 837 -32.25 -0.33 -53.87
C HIS A 837 -30.77 -0.55 -53.51
N ALA A 838 -30.47 -1.44 -52.55
CA ALA A 838 -29.10 -1.79 -52.19
C ALA A 838 -28.35 -2.48 -53.34
N LEU A 839 -29.03 -3.33 -54.11
CA LEU A 839 -28.49 -3.94 -55.33
C LEU A 839 -28.24 -2.91 -56.44
N GLY A 840 -29.13 -1.93 -56.60
CA GLY A 840 -28.95 -0.82 -57.54
C GLY A 840 -27.66 -0.02 -57.25
N LYS A 841 -27.36 0.23 -55.97
CA LYS A 841 -26.09 0.87 -55.56
C LYS A 841 -24.86 0.05 -55.95
N LEU A 842 -24.93 -1.28 -55.85
CA LEU A 842 -23.84 -2.17 -56.26
C LEU A 842 -23.64 -2.21 -57.78
N GLN A 843 -24.72 -2.12 -58.57
CA GLN A 843 -24.64 -2.04 -60.03
C GLN A 843 -24.04 -0.71 -60.51
N GLN A 844 -24.41 0.41 -59.90
CA GLN A 844 -23.84 1.73 -60.21
C GLN A 844 -22.35 1.83 -59.88
N ALA A 845 -21.88 1.06 -58.90
CA ALA A 845 -20.47 0.94 -58.53
C ALA A 845 -19.65 -0.04 -59.42
N GLY A 846 -20.28 -0.68 -60.42
CA GLY A 846 -19.63 -1.60 -61.35
C GLY A 846 -19.28 -2.97 -60.76
N ALA A 847 -19.94 -3.38 -59.66
CA ALA A 847 -19.60 -4.58 -58.89
C ALA A 847 -20.52 -5.79 -59.14
N LEU A 848 -21.55 -5.66 -60.00
CA LEU A 848 -22.54 -6.70 -60.32
C LEU A 848 -22.59 -7.00 -61.82
#